data_AF-A0A4Y9J0C7-F1
#
_entry.id   AF-A0A4Y9J0C7-F1
#
_cell.length_a   1.000
_cell.length_b   1.000
_cell.length_c   1.000
_cell.angle_alpha   90.00
_cell.angle_beta   90.00
_cell.angle_gamma   90.00
#
_symmetry.space_group_name_H-M   'P 1'
#
loop_
_entity.id
_entity.type
_entity.pdbx_description
1 polymer ?
#
loop_
_entity_poly.entity_id
_entity_poly.type
_entity_poly.pdbx_seq_one_letter_code
_entity_poly.pdbx_strand_id
1 'polypeptide(L)'
;MKQLPILLAGCIALSADAAELKIHDFEDNAIGDVFDMKHIKGETANASATVTEDHTKDANKVLCIKSDSWETLVSIPLPEGITGQNFCDTYQTIQFDLLRLASSDDDYMQWVIMLGDDELYRDEGYPHQGEEEKWQQRNYNFKSVKNNATALYIGFNNDKADYYIDNIILSGSASQTTGTAIWTGEKSNVWDMATTPNFTDGTTPVTFREGNSAIFNDEPGADQIVRTEAIIKAFDVTFNNNRYSYTILPGENGGKITGRGTLVIDNGADVTLGVANELEGGTNLINGRLRLASVNTTAGFGKSINVNEGAIDFCIDNTSSSYAEVTTPIILNGNSVDVYTSRYTYWTSPMTGTGDINIYCGGERSYMGHQKKKEQPDWSAYTGTVTLYPYKDVISTAGFYGLVFEGNKTFSPEDYSINRTNHVFEHCKVIATDGTALATESNDRGVCIGELHLAEKANLYGYYKSSEKARSYFIIGTTGTDGILSGRMCPPEKEGKVVKGQLLGLIKEGKGTYTITNNNNRLTGGIRIQDGRILVSNNTEEARNGNLSGATGSMHEIDETQIFVKSSAILGGSGNISGNVDLFGSLQPGNDNIGTLTLADFAGGSPVSLIVRPSTRIEIELGTDGCDKIEVSNAIRYYNLTEEFEESDKMPLIKLSVAPGAVFNDGDEFTIISAKKKEALDESAKWMFDLDAPKGWRIEERECADNYSVVLITDKNASLAKLTDSNNQPYIKDGILIVSNAVAGETINLYSTDGLLLGHTVATNGVNAIPVNKLNGIIIVNYGDCSAKLTVK
;
A
#
# COMPACT_ATOMS: atom_id res chain seq x y z
N MET A 1 -24.81 16.63 79.06
CA MET A 1 -23.88 16.63 77.92
C MET A 1 -24.17 15.40 77.08
N LYS A 2 -24.76 15.61 75.89
CA LYS A 2 -25.07 14.57 74.90
C LYS A 2 -23.83 14.41 74.00
N GLN A 3 -23.35 13.19 73.81
CA GLN A 3 -22.49 12.83 72.68
C GLN A 3 -23.18 11.74 71.86
N LEU A 4 -23.26 12.04 70.58
CA LEU A 4 -24.03 11.40 69.52
C LEU A 4 -23.29 10.15 69.02
N PRO A 5 -23.98 9.03 68.76
CA PRO A 5 -23.41 7.95 67.95
C PRO A 5 -23.44 8.37 66.47
N ILE A 6 -22.30 8.20 65.79
CA ILE A 6 -22.16 8.37 64.35
C ILE A 6 -22.90 7.20 63.69
N LEU A 7 -24.03 7.50 63.06
CA LEU A 7 -24.76 6.57 62.23
C LEU A 7 -23.97 6.35 60.93
N LEU A 8 -23.53 5.12 60.72
CA LEU A 8 -23.02 4.62 59.44
C LEU A 8 -24.16 4.75 58.43
N ALA A 9 -24.04 5.68 57.48
CA ALA A 9 -24.94 5.73 56.33
C ALA A 9 -24.60 4.54 55.43
N GLY A 10 -25.44 3.51 55.48
CA GLY A 10 -25.42 2.44 54.49
C GLY A 10 -25.75 3.03 53.12
N CYS A 11 -24.78 3.02 52.21
CA CYS A 11 -25.06 3.12 50.80
C CYS A 11 -25.89 1.90 50.42
N ILE A 12 -27.19 2.09 50.21
CA ILE A 12 -28.01 1.10 49.54
C ILE A 12 -27.42 1.00 48.12
N ALA A 13 -26.78 -0.13 47.84
CA ALA A 13 -26.43 -0.49 46.48
C ALA A 13 -27.74 -0.62 45.71
N LEU A 14 -28.05 0.38 44.87
CA LEU A 14 -29.04 0.22 43.82
C LEU A 14 -28.49 -0.87 42.89
N SER A 15 -29.19 -1.99 42.82
CA SER A 15 -28.95 -3.04 41.84
C SER A 15 -29.11 -2.45 40.45
N ALA A 16 -28.00 -2.17 39.77
CA ALA A 16 -27.99 -1.91 38.35
C ALA A 16 -28.09 -3.26 37.62
N ASP A 17 -29.31 -3.80 37.53
CA ASP A 17 -29.65 -4.68 36.42
C ASP A 17 -29.64 -3.81 35.15
N ALA A 18 -29.23 -4.33 33.98
CA ALA A 18 -29.53 -3.71 32.68
C ALA A 18 -31.02 -3.40 32.65
N ALA A 19 -31.33 -2.14 32.90
CA ALA A 19 -32.71 -1.73 32.99
C ALA A 19 -33.18 -1.57 31.55
N GLU A 20 -33.75 -2.63 30.97
CA GLU A 20 -34.94 -2.39 30.18
C GLU A 20 -35.94 -1.73 31.12
N LEU A 21 -36.07 -0.42 31.00
CA LEU A 21 -37.02 0.33 31.78
C LEU A 21 -38.22 0.58 30.89
N LYS A 22 -39.26 -0.23 31.09
CA LYS A 22 -40.58 0.12 30.58
C LYS A 22 -41.05 1.37 31.34
N ILE A 23 -40.92 2.54 30.71
CA ILE A 23 -41.39 3.79 31.30
C ILE A 23 -42.91 3.80 31.35
N HIS A 24 -43.56 3.32 30.28
CA HIS A 24 -45.00 3.37 30.16
C HIS A 24 -45.55 2.37 29.15
N ASP A 25 -46.56 1.59 29.55
CA ASP A 25 -47.49 0.84 28.66
C ASP A 25 -48.95 1.25 28.87
N PHE A 26 -49.21 2.28 29.68
CA PHE A 26 -50.54 2.88 29.91
C PHE A 26 -51.61 1.96 30.52
N GLU A 27 -51.30 0.70 30.80
CA GLU A 27 -52.27 -0.28 31.32
C GLU A 27 -52.73 0.04 32.75
N ASP A 28 -51.86 0.65 33.56
CA ASP A 28 -52.17 1.08 34.93
C ASP A 28 -52.97 2.39 35.00
N ASN A 29 -53.17 3.08 33.87
CA ASN A 29 -53.94 4.32 33.82
C ASN A 29 -55.44 4.09 33.71
N ALA A 30 -56.23 5.07 34.15
CA ALA A 30 -57.64 5.13 33.82
C ALA A 30 -57.82 5.68 32.40
N ILE A 31 -58.83 5.16 31.68
CA ILE A 31 -59.27 5.79 30.43
C ILE A 31 -59.69 7.23 30.73
N GLY A 32 -59.15 8.19 29.98
CA GLY A 32 -59.32 9.62 30.20
C GLY A 32 -58.21 10.30 31.01
N ASP A 33 -57.23 9.56 31.53
CA ASP A 33 -56.03 10.16 32.14
C ASP A 33 -55.29 11.03 31.11
N VAL A 34 -54.83 12.21 31.52
CA VAL A 34 -54.20 13.21 30.64
C VAL A 34 -52.72 13.34 30.95
N PHE A 35 -51.90 13.41 29.91
CA PHE A 35 -50.47 13.70 29.97
C PHE A 35 -50.19 15.13 29.53
N ASP A 36 -49.20 15.77 30.14
CA ASP A 36 -48.83 17.14 29.82
C ASP A 36 -48.21 17.23 28.42
N MET A 37 -48.54 18.30 27.69
CA MET A 37 -47.94 18.63 26.40
C MET A 37 -47.02 19.85 26.55
N LYS A 38 -45.85 19.83 25.92
CA LYS A 38 -44.88 20.93 25.94
C LYS A 38 -44.57 21.40 24.52
N HIS A 39 -44.73 22.69 24.27
CA HIS A 39 -44.12 23.35 23.11
C HIS A 39 -42.64 23.62 23.41
N ILE A 40 -41.72 23.02 22.66
CA ILE A 40 -40.28 23.02 23.01
C ILE A 40 -39.61 24.40 22.85
N LYS A 41 -40.25 25.36 22.16
CA LYS A 41 -39.84 26.79 22.14
C LYS A 41 -40.49 27.67 23.22
N GLY A 42 -41.32 27.11 24.10
CA GLY A 42 -41.97 27.84 25.19
C GLY A 42 -43.24 28.62 24.80
N GLU A 43 -43.83 28.34 23.64
CA GLU A 43 -45.14 28.87 23.24
C GLU A 43 -46.29 28.06 23.87
N THR A 44 -47.53 28.47 23.63
CA THR A 44 -48.71 27.71 24.09
C THR A 44 -48.86 26.45 23.24
N ALA A 45 -48.77 25.27 23.86
CA ALA A 45 -49.06 24.00 23.20
C ALA A 45 -50.57 23.92 22.84
N ASN A 46 -50.87 23.74 21.56
CA ASN A 46 -52.23 23.40 21.09
C ASN A 46 -52.26 21.93 20.72
N ALA A 47 -52.39 21.07 21.74
CA ALA A 47 -52.35 19.63 21.60
C ALA A 47 -52.99 18.95 22.83
N SER A 48 -53.31 17.66 22.72
CA SER A 48 -53.80 16.83 23.82
C SER A 48 -53.14 15.45 23.80
N ALA A 49 -52.85 14.90 24.98
CA ALA A 49 -52.45 13.51 25.15
C ALA A 49 -53.33 12.85 26.22
N THR A 50 -54.14 11.87 25.83
CA THR A 50 -55.13 11.24 26.70
C THR A 50 -55.11 9.72 26.53
N VAL A 51 -55.16 9.00 27.64
CA VAL A 51 -55.24 7.53 27.63
C VAL A 51 -56.62 7.10 27.12
N THR A 52 -56.64 6.24 26.12
CA THR A 52 -57.84 5.70 25.47
C THR A 52 -57.72 4.20 25.22
N GLU A 53 -58.82 3.55 24.86
CA GLU A 53 -58.80 2.20 24.30
C GLU A 53 -58.21 2.24 22.89
N ASP A 54 -57.32 1.30 22.57
CA ASP A 54 -56.86 1.03 21.21
C ASP A 54 -58.05 0.52 20.39
N HIS A 55 -58.49 1.29 19.40
CA HIS A 55 -59.64 0.91 18.57
C HIS A 55 -59.35 -0.32 17.66
N THR A 56 -58.09 -0.73 17.52
CA THR A 56 -57.72 -1.97 16.82
C THR A 56 -57.77 -3.18 17.75
N LYS A 57 -57.82 -2.95 19.07
CA LYS A 57 -57.87 -3.97 20.13
C LYS A 57 -58.39 -3.37 21.45
N ASP A 58 -59.71 -3.35 21.63
CA ASP A 58 -60.42 -2.67 22.74
C ASP A 58 -59.97 -3.03 24.17
N ALA A 59 -59.19 -4.09 24.37
CA ALA A 59 -58.65 -4.49 25.68
C ALA A 59 -57.26 -3.90 25.99
N ASN A 60 -56.65 -3.15 25.08
CA ASN A 60 -55.33 -2.50 25.23
C ASN A 60 -55.52 -1.00 25.45
N LYS A 61 -54.83 -0.41 26.43
CA LYS A 61 -54.85 1.03 26.67
C LYS A 61 -53.63 1.67 26.02
N VAL A 62 -53.84 2.79 25.36
CA VAL A 62 -52.78 3.51 24.63
C VAL A 62 -52.89 5.00 24.90
N LEU A 63 -51.80 5.73 24.69
CA LEU A 63 -51.84 7.18 24.74
C LEU A 63 -52.18 7.74 23.36
N CYS A 64 -53.35 8.36 23.25
CA CYS A 64 -53.74 9.10 22.05
C CYS A 64 -53.23 10.54 22.13
N ILE A 65 -52.41 10.91 21.15
CA ILE A 65 -51.81 12.23 21.04
C ILE A 65 -52.33 12.90 19.79
N LYS A 66 -52.93 14.07 19.97
CA LYS A 66 -53.37 14.95 18.89
C LYS A 66 -52.65 16.29 19.00
N SER A 67 -51.94 16.69 17.96
CA SER A 67 -51.20 17.96 17.91
C SER A 67 -51.71 18.84 16.77
N ASP A 68 -52.19 20.03 17.13
CA ASP A 68 -52.60 21.09 16.22
C ASP A 68 -51.55 22.24 16.22
N SER A 69 -50.32 21.97 16.65
CA SER A 69 -49.20 22.92 16.69
C SER A 69 -47.85 22.24 16.47
N TRP A 70 -46.97 22.90 15.72
CA TRP A 70 -45.58 22.46 15.55
C TRP A 70 -44.85 22.41 16.89
N GLU A 71 -43.75 21.64 16.95
CA GLU A 71 -42.81 21.65 18.09
C GLU A 71 -43.45 21.31 19.45
N THR A 72 -44.58 20.59 19.43
CA THR A 72 -45.34 20.23 20.62
C THR A 72 -45.26 18.74 20.86
N LEU A 73 -44.69 18.35 22.00
CA LEU A 73 -44.34 16.98 22.35
C LEU A 73 -45.01 16.57 23.66
N VAL A 74 -45.32 15.29 23.83
CA VAL A 74 -45.88 14.78 25.08
C VAL A 74 -44.78 14.63 26.13
N SER A 75 -45.08 15.03 27.36
CA SER A 75 -44.21 14.92 28.52
C SER A 75 -44.40 13.58 29.21
N ILE A 76 -43.35 12.78 29.23
CA ILE A 76 -43.28 11.51 29.96
C ILE A 76 -42.34 11.71 31.15
N PRO A 77 -42.83 11.73 32.39
CA PRO A 77 -41.99 11.87 33.57
C PRO A 77 -40.94 10.75 33.67
N LEU A 78 -39.72 11.11 34.07
CA LEU A 78 -38.70 10.11 34.38
C LEU A 78 -39.00 9.47 35.74
N PRO A 79 -38.75 8.16 35.90
CA PRO A 79 -38.91 7.50 37.19
C PRO A 79 -38.01 8.08 38.29
N GLU A 80 -38.40 7.87 39.54
CA GLU A 80 -37.66 8.37 40.70
C GLU A 80 -36.18 7.95 40.67
N GLY A 81 -35.27 8.90 40.88
CA GLY A 81 -33.82 8.67 40.84
C GLY A 81 -33.18 8.78 39.44
N ILE A 82 -33.98 8.89 38.38
CA ILE A 82 -33.50 9.14 37.01
C ILE A 82 -33.72 10.61 36.67
N THR A 83 -32.66 11.29 36.28
CA THR A 83 -32.63 12.70 35.89
C THR A 83 -31.80 12.87 34.64
N GLY A 84 -31.84 14.05 34.04
CA GLY A 84 -30.98 14.36 32.89
C GLY A 84 -29.48 14.22 33.15
N GLN A 85 -29.03 14.18 34.42
CA GLN A 85 -27.61 14.06 34.76
C GLN A 85 -27.09 12.64 34.59
N ASN A 86 -27.95 11.65 34.79
CA ASN A 86 -27.63 10.22 34.77
C ASN A 86 -28.44 9.43 33.73
N PHE A 87 -29.39 10.06 33.02
CA PHE A 87 -30.21 9.38 32.01
C PHE A 87 -29.36 8.70 30.93
N CYS A 88 -28.52 9.47 30.23
CA CYS A 88 -27.67 8.93 29.16
C CYS A 88 -26.52 8.06 29.67
N ASP A 89 -26.30 8.01 30.99
CA ASP A 89 -25.34 7.09 31.59
C ASP A 89 -25.83 5.64 31.56
N THR A 90 -27.15 5.45 31.56
CA THR A 90 -27.79 4.13 31.61
C THR A 90 -28.62 3.82 30.36
N TYR A 91 -29.27 4.82 29.76
CA TYR A 91 -30.19 4.65 28.64
C TYR A 91 -29.66 5.34 27.39
N GLN A 92 -29.50 4.58 26.31
CA GLN A 92 -29.01 5.09 25.03
C GLN A 92 -30.00 4.86 23.88
N THR A 93 -31.05 4.08 24.11
CA THR A 93 -32.12 3.86 23.13
C THR A 93 -33.49 4.00 23.76
N ILE A 94 -34.47 4.30 22.91
CA ILE A 94 -35.89 4.18 23.21
C ILE A 94 -36.56 3.34 22.15
N GLN A 95 -37.42 2.44 22.60
CA GLN A 95 -38.33 1.68 21.79
C GLN A 95 -39.77 2.00 22.19
N PHE A 96 -40.68 2.05 21.22
CA PHE A 96 -42.12 2.17 21.47
C PHE A 96 -42.91 1.72 20.25
N ASP A 97 -44.19 1.43 20.44
CA ASP A 97 -45.13 1.15 19.37
C ASP A 97 -45.85 2.44 18.97
N LEU A 98 -46.07 2.62 17.67
CA LEU A 98 -46.69 3.80 17.08
C LEU A 98 -47.78 3.36 16.09
N LEU A 99 -48.96 3.98 16.17
CA LEU A 99 -50.00 3.88 15.14
C LEU A 99 -50.46 5.27 14.75
N ARG A 100 -50.33 5.62 13.45
CA ARG A 100 -50.92 6.83 12.89
C ARG A 100 -52.41 6.61 12.64
N LEU A 101 -53.27 7.51 13.12
CA LEU A 101 -54.70 7.42 12.86
C LEU A 101 -55.01 7.97 11.47
N ALA A 102 -56.13 7.57 10.88
CA ALA A 102 -56.61 8.05 9.58
C ALA A 102 -56.91 9.56 9.56
N SER A 103 -57.03 10.19 10.73
CA SER A 103 -57.12 11.65 10.87
C SER A 103 -55.78 12.37 10.76
N SER A 104 -54.66 11.64 10.78
CA SER A 104 -53.29 12.17 10.63
C SER A 104 -52.83 12.16 9.17
N ASP A 105 -53.56 12.90 8.33
CA ASP A 105 -53.50 12.90 6.86
C ASP A 105 -52.30 13.67 6.25
N ASP A 106 -51.35 14.10 7.07
CA ASP A 106 -50.16 14.85 6.66
C ASP A 106 -48.88 14.02 6.80
N ASP A 107 -48.22 13.70 5.69
CA ASP A 107 -46.94 12.97 5.70
C ASP A 107 -45.73 13.87 5.99
N TYR A 108 -45.91 15.19 6.09
CA TYR A 108 -44.82 16.13 6.40
C TYR A 108 -44.53 16.17 7.92
N MET A 109 -44.02 15.05 8.45
CA MET A 109 -43.82 14.85 9.88
C MET A 109 -42.42 14.32 10.21
N GLN A 110 -41.93 14.71 11.38
CA GLN A 110 -40.59 14.41 11.89
C GLN A 110 -40.70 13.95 13.35
N TRP A 111 -40.15 12.79 13.71
CA TRP A 111 -40.11 12.35 15.10
C TRP A 111 -39.04 13.11 15.87
N VAL A 112 -39.36 13.53 17.10
CA VAL A 112 -38.46 14.28 17.98
C VAL A 112 -38.50 13.69 19.38
N ILE A 113 -37.33 13.59 19.99
CA ILE A 113 -37.13 13.16 21.38
C ILE A 113 -36.21 14.16 22.06
N MET A 114 -36.68 14.75 23.14
CA MET A 114 -35.94 15.70 23.97
C MET A 114 -35.79 15.16 25.39
N LEU A 115 -34.68 15.51 26.04
CA LEU A 115 -34.48 15.36 27.48
C LEU A 115 -34.44 16.77 28.08
N GLY A 116 -35.54 17.21 28.69
CA GLY A 116 -35.66 18.61 29.09
C GLY A 116 -35.76 19.54 27.87
N ASP A 117 -34.72 20.33 27.66
CA ASP A 117 -34.59 21.27 26.53
C ASP A 117 -33.52 20.82 25.51
N ASP A 118 -32.78 19.74 25.81
CA ASP A 118 -31.75 19.21 24.92
C ASP A 118 -32.32 18.10 24.03
N GLU A 119 -31.93 18.11 22.77
CA GLU A 119 -32.38 17.11 21.78
C GLU A 119 -31.58 15.81 21.91
N LEU A 120 -32.28 14.71 22.22
CA LEU A 120 -31.72 13.37 22.15
C LEU A 120 -31.76 12.83 20.73
N TYR A 121 -32.84 13.08 20.00
CA TYR A 121 -33.03 12.58 18.64
C TYR A 121 -34.01 13.44 17.85
N ARG A 122 -33.77 13.53 16.55
CA ARG A 122 -34.66 14.11 15.56
C ARG A 122 -34.44 13.41 14.23
N ASP A 123 -35.51 13.04 13.52
CA ASP A 123 -35.36 12.47 12.18
C ASP A 123 -34.65 13.47 11.24
N GLU A 124 -33.81 12.96 10.34
CA GLU A 124 -33.26 13.79 9.28
C GLU A 124 -34.36 14.15 8.26
N GLY A 125 -34.65 15.45 8.11
CA GLY A 125 -35.73 15.91 7.25
C GLY A 125 -37.12 15.52 7.76
N TYR A 126 -38.01 15.14 6.85
CA TYR A 126 -39.40 14.73 7.11
C TYR A 126 -39.65 13.39 6.42
N PRO A 127 -39.12 12.29 6.97
CA PRO A 127 -39.21 10.99 6.33
C PRO A 127 -40.65 10.45 6.40
N HIS A 128 -40.96 9.48 5.55
CA HIS A 128 -42.22 8.77 5.61
C HIS A 128 -42.35 7.99 6.94
N GLN A 129 -43.38 8.29 7.73
CA GLN A 129 -43.61 7.73 9.06
C GLN A 129 -44.52 6.49 9.04
N GLY A 130 -44.53 5.79 7.90
CA GLY A 130 -45.31 4.59 7.68
C GLY A 130 -46.81 4.85 7.52
N GLU A 131 -47.53 3.78 7.20
CA GLU A 131 -48.94 3.84 6.83
C GLU A 131 -49.85 4.16 8.03
N GLU A 132 -50.95 4.86 7.75
CA GLU A 132 -52.07 5.03 8.66
C GLU A 132 -52.72 3.68 9.02
N GLU A 133 -53.30 3.61 10.22
CA GLU A 133 -54.03 2.47 10.76
C GLU A 133 -53.22 1.17 10.86
N LYS A 134 -51.89 1.30 10.95
CA LYS A 134 -50.97 0.17 11.16
C LYS A 134 -50.00 0.47 12.29
N TRP A 135 -49.95 -0.44 13.25
CA TRP A 135 -48.95 -0.46 14.30
C TRP A 135 -47.55 -0.66 13.72
N GLN A 136 -46.61 0.12 14.23
CA GLN A 136 -45.20 0.11 13.85
C GLN A 136 -44.34 0.19 15.09
N GLN A 137 -43.36 -0.71 15.21
CA GLN A 137 -42.37 -0.65 16.26
C GLN A 137 -41.27 0.35 15.88
N ARG A 138 -40.98 1.29 16.76
CA ARG A 138 -39.95 2.32 16.61
C ARG A 138 -38.78 2.03 17.55
N ASN A 139 -37.56 2.29 17.08
CA ASN A 139 -36.34 2.22 17.89
C ASN A 139 -35.39 3.34 17.47
N TYR A 140 -34.98 4.18 18.41
CA TYR A 140 -34.10 5.31 18.15
C TYR A 140 -32.92 5.33 19.12
N ASN A 141 -31.73 5.66 18.58
CA ASN A 141 -30.53 5.91 19.37
C ASN A 141 -30.49 7.38 19.80
N PHE A 142 -30.07 7.62 21.04
CA PHE A 142 -29.91 8.95 21.59
C PHE A 142 -28.54 9.55 21.28
N LYS A 143 -28.52 10.86 21.05
CA LYS A 143 -27.36 11.72 21.32
C LYS A 143 -27.12 11.75 22.82
N SER A 144 -25.85 11.77 23.24
CA SER A 144 -25.51 11.89 24.65
C SER A 144 -25.61 13.35 25.11
N VAL A 145 -26.44 13.60 26.12
CA VAL A 145 -26.61 14.93 26.74
C VAL A 145 -26.63 14.77 28.27
N LYS A 146 -26.27 15.83 29.01
CA LYS A 146 -26.38 15.88 30.48
C LYS A 146 -27.01 17.20 30.92
N ASN A 147 -28.12 17.14 31.64
CA ASN A 147 -28.85 18.32 32.13
C ASN A 147 -29.65 18.01 33.41
N ASN A 148 -30.51 18.91 33.88
CA ASN A 148 -31.29 18.72 35.11
C ASN A 148 -32.75 18.27 34.84
N ALA A 149 -33.03 17.70 33.67
CA ALA A 149 -34.39 17.31 33.30
C ALA A 149 -34.95 16.20 34.19
N THR A 150 -36.26 16.21 34.38
CA THR A 150 -37.02 15.17 35.09
C THR A 150 -38.10 14.53 34.20
N ALA A 151 -38.10 14.85 32.90
CA ALA A 151 -39.05 14.34 31.93
C ALA A 151 -38.39 14.19 30.55
N LEU A 152 -38.86 13.19 29.82
CA LEU A 152 -38.64 13.00 28.40
C LEU A 152 -39.78 13.68 27.64
N TYR A 153 -39.48 14.36 26.53
CA TYR A 153 -40.52 14.88 25.63
C TYR A 153 -40.42 14.17 24.29
N ILE A 154 -41.49 13.50 23.88
CA ILE A 154 -41.51 12.69 22.64
C ILE A 154 -42.71 13.03 21.78
N GLY A 155 -42.58 12.88 20.47
CA GLY A 155 -43.71 12.99 19.55
C GLY A 155 -43.32 13.50 18.17
N PHE A 156 -44.34 13.71 17.34
CA PHE A 156 -44.19 14.34 16.04
C PHE A 156 -44.06 15.85 16.14
N ASN A 157 -43.03 16.39 15.50
CA ASN A 157 -43.01 17.77 15.07
C ASN A 157 -43.87 17.92 13.81
N ASN A 158 -45.17 18.17 14.02
CA ASN A 158 -46.20 18.39 13.01
C ASN A 158 -47.44 19.04 13.66
N ASP A 159 -48.20 19.85 12.92
CA ASP A 159 -49.39 20.58 13.40
C ASP A 159 -50.73 19.94 13.02
N LYS A 160 -50.72 18.68 12.59
CA LYS A 160 -51.91 17.87 12.26
C LYS A 160 -51.75 16.39 12.66
N ALA A 161 -50.86 16.11 13.60
CA ALA A 161 -50.56 14.73 13.98
C ALA A 161 -51.67 14.17 14.89
N ASP A 162 -52.13 12.96 14.59
CA ASP A 162 -53.12 12.23 15.39
C ASP A 162 -52.72 10.75 15.46
N TYR A 163 -52.26 10.28 16.61
CA TYR A 163 -51.57 9.00 16.71
C TYR A 163 -51.63 8.38 18.10
N TYR A 164 -51.43 7.07 18.15
CA TYR A 164 -51.23 6.31 19.37
C TYR A 164 -49.76 6.02 19.59
N ILE A 165 -49.35 6.07 20.85
CA ILE A 165 -48.10 5.47 21.32
C ILE A 165 -48.36 4.46 22.44
N ASP A 166 -47.55 3.41 22.48
CA ASP A 166 -47.60 2.37 23.51
C ASP A 166 -46.21 1.74 23.74
N ASN A 167 -46.05 0.95 24.81
CA ASN A 167 -44.86 0.14 25.12
C ASN A 167 -43.53 0.91 25.07
N ILE A 168 -43.47 2.06 25.75
CA ILE A 168 -42.27 2.89 25.83
C ILE A 168 -41.23 2.22 26.72
N ILE A 169 -40.14 1.77 26.12
CA ILE A 169 -39.04 1.07 26.77
C ILE A 169 -37.74 1.81 26.52
N LEU A 170 -37.02 2.17 27.58
CA LEU A 170 -35.63 2.58 27.48
C LEU A 170 -34.71 1.39 27.62
N SER A 171 -33.59 1.43 26.92
CA SER A 171 -32.53 0.43 27.08
C SER A 171 -31.16 1.08 26.96
N GLY A 172 -30.16 0.42 27.55
CA GLY A 172 -28.78 0.85 27.42
C GLY A 172 -27.82 0.00 28.25
N SER A 173 -26.57 0.45 28.27
CA SER A 173 -25.44 -0.15 29.00
C SER A 173 -24.79 0.90 29.91
N ALA A 174 -24.22 0.45 31.03
CA ALA A 174 -23.57 1.34 32.00
C ALA A 174 -22.42 2.17 31.37
N SER A 175 -22.42 3.49 31.61
CA SER A 175 -21.37 4.43 31.14
C SER A 175 -20.13 4.50 32.00
N GLN A 176 -20.16 3.89 33.18
CA GLN A 176 -19.05 3.82 34.12
C GLN A 176 -19.02 2.44 34.77
N THR A 177 -17.85 2.05 35.25
CA THR A 177 -17.71 0.80 36.00
C THR A 177 -18.55 0.82 37.28
N THR A 178 -19.29 -0.26 37.53
CA THR A 178 -20.06 -0.47 38.77
C THR A 178 -19.24 -1.17 39.85
N GLY A 179 -18.01 -1.60 39.53
CA GLY A 179 -17.09 -2.30 40.42
C GLY A 179 -16.07 -3.13 39.64
N THR A 180 -15.08 -3.66 40.33
CA THR A 180 -14.06 -4.54 39.74
C THR A 180 -14.22 -5.96 40.27
N ALA A 181 -14.17 -6.93 39.36
CA ALA A 181 -14.27 -8.35 39.67
C ALA A 181 -13.07 -9.10 39.06
N ILE A 182 -12.28 -9.77 39.89
CA ILE A 182 -11.08 -10.51 39.49
C ILE A 182 -11.42 -12.00 39.38
N TRP A 183 -11.16 -12.62 38.23
CA TRP A 183 -11.48 -14.03 37.99
C TRP A 183 -10.59 -14.96 38.83
N THR A 184 -11.22 -15.84 39.59
CA THR A 184 -10.53 -16.90 40.35
C THR A 184 -10.82 -18.30 39.78
N GLY A 185 -11.99 -18.48 39.14
CA GLY A 185 -12.41 -19.78 38.59
C GLY A 185 -12.57 -20.90 39.63
N GLU A 186 -12.62 -20.56 40.92
CA GLU A 186 -12.58 -21.54 42.01
C GLU A 186 -13.81 -22.45 42.10
N LYS A 187 -14.98 -21.98 41.65
CA LYS A 187 -16.24 -22.75 41.74
C LYS A 187 -16.54 -23.51 40.47
N SER A 188 -16.29 -22.91 39.33
CA SER A 188 -16.42 -23.52 38.01
C SER A 188 -15.61 -22.71 36.99
N ASN A 189 -15.56 -23.21 35.76
CA ASN A 189 -14.97 -22.50 34.64
C ASN A 189 -15.98 -21.66 33.86
N VAL A 190 -17.16 -21.37 34.44
CA VAL A 190 -18.25 -20.64 33.79
C VAL A 190 -18.24 -19.17 34.22
N TRP A 191 -18.22 -18.26 33.25
CA TRP A 191 -18.51 -16.85 33.44
C TRP A 191 -19.98 -16.62 33.10
N ASP A 192 -20.77 -16.32 34.12
CA ASP A 192 -22.19 -16.01 34.03
C ASP A 192 -22.50 -14.69 34.73
N MET A 193 -23.71 -14.17 34.51
CA MET A 193 -24.21 -12.97 35.16
C MET A 193 -24.89 -13.32 36.49
N ALA A 194 -24.43 -12.69 37.57
CA ALA A 194 -25.01 -12.68 38.91
C ALA A 194 -25.31 -14.05 39.55
N THR A 195 -24.74 -15.15 39.05
CA THR A 195 -25.10 -16.52 39.48
C THR A 195 -23.98 -17.22 40.23
N THR A 196 -22.82 -17.43 39.59
CA THR A 196 -21.72 -18.20 40.16
C THR A 196 -20.63 -17.29 40.74
N PRO A 197 -20.20 -17.47 42.00
CA PRO A 197 -19.16 -16.63 42.60
C PRO A 197 -17.75 -17.12 42.21
N ASN A 198 -17.42 -16.98 40.92
CA ASN A 198 -16.11 -17.28 40.32
C ASN A 198 -15.15 -16.07 40.29
N PHE A 199 -15.55 -14.97 40.91
CA PHE A 199 -14.76 -13.74 40.99
C PHE A 199 -14.48 -13.38 42.44
N THR A 200 -13.51 -12.48 42.66
CA THR A 200 -13.31 -11.78 43.92
C THR A 200 -13.28 -10.26 43.72
N ASP A 201 -13.70 -9.51 44.74
CA ASP A 201 -13.47 -8.06 44.84
C ASP A 201 -12.05 -7.71 45.34
N GLY A 202 -11.17 -8.71 45.40
CA GLY A 202 -9.82 -8.64 45.97
C GLY A 202 -9.75 -9.14 47.43
N THR A 203 -10.89 -9.39 48.06
CA THR A 203 -10.95 -9.89 49.45
C THR A 203 -11.94 -11.03 49.66
N THR A 204 -13.08 -11.00 48.97
CA THR A 204 -14.16 -11.98 49.16
C THR A 204 -14.67 -12.51 47.82
N PRO A 205 -15.17 -13.76 47.76
CA PRO A 205 -15.83 -14.28 46.56
C PRO A 205 -17.11 -13.51 46.24
N VAL A 206 -17.27 -13.10 44.98
CA VAL A 206 -18.42 -12.33 44.47
C VAL A 206 -18.91 -12.91 43.14
N THR A 207 -20.19 -12.68 42.83
CA THR A 207 -20.74 -12.93 41.49
C THR A 207 -20.46 -11.75 40.56
N PHE A 208 -20.26 -12.01 39.27
CA PHE A 208 -20.07 -10.94 38.28
C PHE A 208 -21.38 -10.21 38.01
N ARG A 209 -21.39 -8.88 38.12
CA ARG A 209 -22.59 -8.06 37.89
C ARG A 209 -22.42 -7.17 36.68
N GLU A 210 -23.53 -6.69 36.16
CA GLU A 210 -23.52 -5.78 35.04
C GLU A 210 -22.75 -4.49 35.33
N GLY A 211 -21.98 -4.06 34.33
CA GLY A 211 -21.12 -2.89 34.41
C GLY A 211 -19.87 -3.12 35.26
N ASN A 212 -19.63 -4.32 35.78
CA ASN A 212 -18.36 -4.62 36.42
C ASN A 212 -17.24 -4.63 35.36
N SER A 213 -16.06 -4.16 35.76
CA SER A 213 -14.83 -4.44 35.02
C SER A 213 -14.30 -5.81 35.44
N ALA A 214 -14.09 -6.71 34.48
CA ALA A 214 -13.51 -8.03 34.70
C ALA A 214 -11.98 -7.97 34.58
N ILE A 215 -11.26 -8.61 35.50
CA ILE A 215 -9.81 -8.79 35.42
C ILE A 215 -9.49 -10.27 35.43
N PHE A 216 -8.77 -10.72 34.40
CA PHE A 216 -8.21 -12.07 34.27
C PHE A 216 -6.70 -11.97 34.45
N ASN A 217 -6.19 -12.43 35.59
CA ASN A 217 -4.75 -12.41 35.93
C ASN A 217 -4.25 -13.84 36.20
N ASP A 218 -3.04 -14.00 36.73
CA ASP A 218 -2.48 -15.33 37.02
C ASP A 218 -2.94 -15.96 38.36
N GLU A 219 -3.93 -15.38 39.04
CA GLU A 219 -4.44 -15.88 40.35
C GLU A 219 -4.90 -17.34 40.32
N PRO A 220 -5.58 -17.85 39.27
CA PRO A 220 -5.97 -19.27 39.20
C PRO A 220 -4.79 -20.25 39.17
N GLY A 221 -3.58 -19.79 38.87
CA GLY A 221 -2.36 -20.61 38.94
C GLY A 221 -2.18 -21.68 37.85
N ALA A 222 -2.98 -21.66 36.78
CA ALA A 222 -2.90 -22.55 35.63
C ALA A 222 -3.62 -21.95 34.41
N ASP A 223 -3.37 -22.49 33.21
CA ASP A 223 -4.12 -22.11 31.99
C ASP A 223 -5.63 -22.30 32.19
N GLN A 224 -6.42 -21.33 31.73
CA GLN A 224 -7.86 -21.28 31.95
C GLN A 224 -8.66 -21.44 30.66
N ILE A 225 -9.69 -22.29 30.69
CA ILE A 225 -10.75 -22.34 29.67
C ILE A 225 -12.04 -21.81 30.30
N VAL A 226 -12.38 -20.55 30.03
CA VAL A 226 -13.56 -19.89 30.58
C VAL A 226 -14.72 -20.00 29.59
N ARG A 227 -15.87 -20.50 30.04
CA ARG A 227 -17.09 -20.59 29.22
C ARG A 227 -18.03 -19.44 29.57
N THR A 228 -18.35 -18.58 28.61
CA THR A 228 -19.34 -17.53 28.82
C THR A 228 -20.74 -18.08 28.57
N GLU A 229 -21.61 -18.03 29.58
CA GLU A 229 -23.02 -18.36 29.43
C GLU A 229 -23.83 -17.10 29.15
N ALA A 230 -24.56 -17.09 28.03
CA ALA A 230 -25.39 -15.97 27.58
C ALA A 230 -24.60 -14.66 27.34
N ILE A 231 -25.22 -13.51 27.61
CA ILE A 231 -24.65 -12.18 27.32
C ILE A 231 -23.95 -11.65 28.58
N ILE A 232 -22.63 -11.48 28.50
CA ILE A 232 -21.81 -10.88 29.54
C ILE A 232 -21.74 -9.38 29.33
N LYS A 233 -22.36 -8.62 30.24
CA LYS A 233 -22.44 -7.15 30.18
C LYS A 233 -21.36 -6.51 31.06
N ALA A 234 -20.13 -6.50 30.55
CA ALA A 234 -18.97 -5.95 31.24
C ALA A 234 -18.80 -4.46 30.94
N PHE A 235 -18.16 -3.72 31.84
CA PHE A 235 -17.62 -2.41 31.48
C PHE A 235 -16.30 -2.63 30.72
N ASP A 236 -15.21 -2.91 31.43
CA ASP A 236 -13.94 -3.34 30.82
C ASP A 236 -13.70 -4.83 31.02
N VAL A 237 -12.90 -5.42 30.13
CA VAL A 237 -12.37 -6.78 30.31
C VAL A 237 -10.87 -6.74 30.13
N THR A 238 -10.11 -6.91 31.21
CA THR A 238 -8.65 -6.82 31.18
C THR A 238 -8.02 -8.18 31.40
N PHE A 239 -7.19 -8.61 30.45
CA PHE A 239 -6.30 -9.75 30.58
C PHE A 239 -4.92 -9.24 30.97
N ASN A 240 -4.55 -9.51 32.22
CA ASN A 240 -3.27 -9.17 32.84
C ASN A 240 -2.55 -10.42 33.33
N ASN A 241 -2.30 -11.32 32.38
CA ASN A 241 -1.69 -12.61 32.56
C ASN A 241 -0.32 -12.65 31.88
N ASN A 242 0.72 -13.07 32.62
CA ASN A 242 2.07 -13.24 32.08
C ASN A 242 2.64 -14.65 32.23
N ARG A 243 1.89 -15.57 32.85
CA ARG A 243 2.29 -16.98 33.00
C ARG A 243 1.32 -17.94 32.36
N TYR A 244 0.03 -17.72 32.55
CA TYR A 244 -1.01 -18.66 32.17
C TYR A 244 -1.91 -18.09 31.08
N SER A 245 -2.26 -18.93 30.11
CA SER A 245 -3.08 -18.53 28.98
C SER A 245 -4.57 -18.55 29.33
N TYR A 246 -5.36 -17.68 28.68
CA TYR A 246 -6.81 -17.69 28.78
C TYR A 246 -7.44 -18.05 27.45
N THR A 247 -8.44 -18.94 27.48
CA THR A 247 -9.28 -19.28 26.34
C THR A 247 -10.75 -19.06 26.71
N ILE A 248 -11.38 -18.05 26.09
CA ILE A 248 -12.78 -17.69 26.34
C ILE A 248 -13.64 -18.30 25.25
N LEU A 249 -14.51 -19.25 25.60
CA LEU A 249 -15.37 -19.98 24.66
C LEU A 249 -16.85 -19.77 25.01
N PRO A 250 -17.75 -19.97 24.05
CA PRO A 250 -19.18 -19.99 24.35
C PRO A 250 -19.51 -21.19 25.26
N GLY A 251 -20.43 -20.95 26.19
CA GLY A 251 -21.13 -21.97 26.97
C GLY A 251 -22.20 -22.71 26.16
N GLU A 252 -23.03 -23.51 26.83
CA GLU A 252 -24.08 -24.30 26.18
C GLU A 252 -25.17 -23.41 25.55
N ASN A 253 -25.44 -22.26 26.17
CA ASN A 253 -26.44 -21.30 25.69
C ASN A 253 -25.86 -20.23 24.74
N GLY A 254 -24.67 -20.48 24.19
CA GLY A 254 -23.89 -19.48 23.49
C GLY A 254 -23.27 -18.47 24.46
N GLY A 255 -22.48 -17.53 23.92
CA GLY A 255 -21.75 -16.57 24.74
C GLY A 255 -21.23 -15.38 23.95
N LYS A 256 -21.43 -14.16 24.48
CA LYS A 256 -20.83 -12.93 23.94
C LYS A 256 -20.53 -11.92 25.04
N ILE A 257 -19.58 -11.03 24.79
CA ILE A 257 -19.20 -9.94 25.70
C ILE A 257 -19.71 -8.63 25.08
N THR A 258 -20.37 -7.79 25.86
CA THR A 258 -20.90 -6.50 25.43
C THR A 258 -20.79 -5.46 26.56
N GLY A 259 -21.00 -4.19 26.23
CA GLY A 259 -20.93 -3.05 27.15
C GLY A 259 -20.05 -1.92 26.62
N ARG A 260 -19.90 -0.85 27.39
CA ARG A 260 -19.31 0.42 26.91
C ARG A 260 -17.79 0.53 26.97
N GLY A 261 -17.12 -0.30 27.77
CA GLY A 261 -15.67 -0.23 27.94
C GLY A 261 -14.93 -0.99 26.84
N THR A 262 -13.75 -1.49 27.19
CA THR A 262 -12.78 -2.04 26.24
C THR A 262 -12.26 -3.39 26.69
N LEU A 263 -11.99 -4.27 25.71
CA LEU A 263 -11.17 -5.46 25.93
C LEU A 263 -9.69 -5.05 25.93
N VAL A 264 -8.97 -5.28 27.02
CA VAL A 264 -7.57 -4.89 27.16
C VAL A 264 -6.72 -6.16 27.32
N ILE A 265 -5.71 -6.32 26.47
CA ILE A 265 -4.68 -7.36 26.59
C ILE A 265 -3.37 -6.66 26.96
N ASP A 266 -2.96 -6.84 28.21
CA ASP A 266 -1.84 -6.11 28.80
C ASP A 266 -1.11 -7.02 29.77
N ASN A 267 0.07 -7.54 29.36
CA ASN A 267 1.06 -8.32 30.16
C ASN A 267 1.47 -9.69 29.54
N GLY A 268 1.39 -9.88 28.21
CA GLY A 268 2.36 -10.74 27.51
C GLY A 268 1.99 -12.22 27.24
N ALA A 269 1.02 -12.83 27.90
CA ALA A 269 0.62 -14.21 27.59
C ALA A 269 -0.52 -14.31 26.54
N ASP A 270 -0.91 -15.54 26.18
CA ASP A 270 -1.90 -15.81 25.13
C ASP A 270 -3.34 -15.63 25.66
N VAL A 271 -4.16 -14.91 24.89
CA VAL A 271 -5.61 -14.78 25.10
C VAL A 271 -6.32 -15.19 23.82
N THR A 272 -7.06 -16.29 23.90
CA THR A 272 -7.83 -16.86 22.78
C THR A 272 -9.31 -16.53 22.94
N LEU A 273 -9.91 -15.85 21.96
CA LEU A 273 -11.33 -15.50 21.95
C LEU A 273 -12.12 -16.34 20.96
N GLY A 274 -13.05 -17.12 21.51
CA GLY A 274 -14.04 -17.89 20.78
C GLY A 274 -15.46 -17.32 20.87
N VAL A 275 -15.62 -16.14 21.45
CA VAL A 275 -16.90 -15.45 21.65
C VAL A 275 -16.87 -14.10 20.95
N ALA A 276 -18.03 -13.56 20.57
CA ALA A 276 -18.09 -12.21 20.02
C ALA A 276 -17.70 -11.18 21.09
N ASN A 277 -16.81 -10.25 20.72
CA ASN A 277 -16.52 -9.05 21.47
C ASN A 277 -17.35 -7.90 20.87
N GLU A 278 -18.41 -7.48 21.54
CA GLU A 278 -19.27 -6.37 21.13
C GLU A 278 -19.04 -5.12 21.99
N LEU A 279 -17.95 -5.08 22.77
CA LEU A 279 -17.59 -3.91 23.56
C LEU A 279 -17.44 -2.67 22.67
N GLU A 280 -18.03 -1.54 23.09
CA GLU A 280 -18.04 -0.32 22.30
C GLU A 280 -16.65 0.25 22.05
N GLY A 281 -15.76 0.15 23.05
CA GLY A 281 -14.38 0.58 22.95
C GLY A 281 -13.47 -0.35 22.14
N GLY A 282 -13.99 -1.48 21.62
CA GLY A 282 -13.21 -2.44 20.84
C GLY A 282 -12.18 -3.18 21.67
N THR A 283 -10.99 -3.36 21.11
CA THR A 283 -9.87 -4.07 21.73
C THR A 283 -8.63 -3.19 21.76
N ASN A 284 -7.95 -3.15 22.91
CA ASN A 284 -6.63 -2.56 23.06
C ASN A 284 -5.62 -3.70 23.32
N LEU A 285 -4.74 -3.94 22.35
CA LEU A 285 -3.61 -4.84 22.48
C LEU A 285 -2.40 -4.00 22.91
N ILE A 286 -2.14 -3.98 24.23
CA ILE A 286 -0.98 -3.28 24.79
C ILE A 286 0.25 -4.16 24.65
N ASN A 287 0.19 -5.40 25.12
CA ASN A 287 1.26 -6.41 25.00
C ASN A 287 0.68 -7.82 25.24
N GLY A 288 1.19 -8.83 24.52
CA GLY A 288 0.75 -10.22 24.56
C GLY A 288 0.28 -10.72 23.19
N ARG A 289 -0.45 -11.82 23.16
CA ARG A 289 -0.97 -12.41 21.92
C ARG A 289 -2.48 -12.60 21.98
N LEU A 290 -3.19 -11.89 21.12
CA LEU A 290 -4.64 -12.03 20.95
C LEU A 290 -4.94 -13.01 19.81
N ARG A 291 -5.64 -14.10 20.11
CA ARG A 291 -5.88 -15.22 19.19
C ARG A 291 -7.36 -15.41 18.90
N LEU A 292 -7.72 -15.77 17.67
CA LEU A 292 -9.06 -16.31 17.37
C LEU A 292 -9.13 -17.80 17.68
N ALA A 293 -10.26 -18.25 18.24
CA ALA A 293 -10.47 -19.67 18.51
C ALA A 293 -10.91 -20.47 17.27
N SER A 294 -11.66 -19.86 16.34
CA SER A 294 -12.17 -20.57 15.14
C SER A 294 -12.61 -19.63 14.01
N VAL A 295 -13.03 -20.19 12.87
CA VAL A 295 -13.51 -19.43 11.71
C VAL A 295 -14.81 -18.65 11.98
N ASN A 296 -15.60 -19.07 12.97
CA ASN A 296 -16.89 -18.45 13.28
C ASN A 296 -16.76 -17.29 14.27
N THR A 297 -15.54 -17.00 14.73
CA THR A 297 -15.29 -16.08 15.84
C THR A 297 -14.73 -14.75 15.36
N THR A 298 -14.96 -14.37 14.10
CA THR A 298 -14.45 -13.12 13.50
C THR A 298 -14.80 -11.87 14.33
N ALA A 299 -15.93 -11.89 15.06
CA ALA A 299 -16.28 -10.82 15.99
C ALA A 299 -15.45 -10.81 17.30
N GLY A 300 -14.55 -11.77 17.52
CA GLY A 300 -13.74 -11.89 18.75
C GLY A 300 -12.73 -10.76 18.91
N PHE A 301 -12.21 -10.21 17.81
CA PHE A 301 -11.35 -9.02 17.87
C PHE A 301 -12.12 -7.71 18.13
N GLY A 302 -13.45 -7.75 18.07
CA GLY A 302 -14.32 -6.60 18.31
C GLY A 302 -14.41 -5.61 17.15
N LYS A 303 -14.86 -4.38 17.48
CA LYS A 303 -15.11 -3.31 16.52
C LYS A 303 -13.83 -2.73 15.89
N SER A 304 -12.73 -2.75 16.64
CA SER A 304 -11.41 -2.33 16.20
C SER A 304 -10.34 -2.90 17.13
N ILE A 305 -9.10 -2.95 16.67
CA ILE A 305 -7.93 -3.28 17.50
C ILE A 305 -6.98 -2.07 17.51
N ASN A 306 -6.81 -1.44 18.66
CA ASN A 306 -5.73 -0.47 18.88
C ASN A 306 -4.51 -1.24 19.40
N VAL A 307 -3.39 -1.18 18.68
CA VAL A 307 -2.22 -2.01 18.95
C VAL A 307 -1.03 -1.15 19.30
N ASN A 308 -0.44 -1.40 20.47
CA ASN A 308 0.83 -0.81 20.87
C ASN A 308 2.00 -1.74 20.55
N GLU A 309 1.96 -2.98 20.99
CA GLU A 309 2.94 -4.05 20.69
C GLU A 309 2.29 -5.44 20.90
N GLY A 310 3.00 -6.51 20.53
CA GLY A 310 2.54 -7.89 20.73
C GLY A 310 2.14 -8.58 19.43
N ALA A 311 1.13 -9.44 19.49
CA ALA A 311 0.74 -10.30 18.37
C ALA A 311 -0.78 -10.38 18.16
N ILE A 312 -1.19 -10.27 16.90
CA ILE A 312 -2.53 -10.60 16.42
C ILE A 312 -2.47 -11.95 15.70
N ASP A 313 -3.24 -12.92 16.19
CA ASP A 313 -3.19 -14.27 15.68
C ASP A 313 -4.57 -14.73 15.21
N PHE A 314 -4.76 -14.73 13.90
CA PHE A 314 -5.91 -15.35 13.25
C PHE A 314 -5.48 -16.59 12.46
N CYS A 315 -4.42 -17.26 12.92
CA CYS A 315 -4.08 -18.60 12.50
C CYS A 315 -4.95 -19.62 13.23
N ILE A 316 -5.84 -20.25 12.47
CA ILE A 316 -6.80 -21.24 12.93
C ILE A 316 -6.73 -22.46 12.01
N ASP A 317 -7.04 -23.63 12.56
CA ASP A 317 -7.16 -24.84 11.74
C ASP A 317 -8.33 -24.68 10.76
N ASN A 318 -8.02 -24.75 9.47
CA ASN A 318 -8.97 -24.38 8.45
C ASN A 318 -8.71 -25.04 7.09
N THR A 319 -9.69 -24.93 6.19
CA THR A 319 -9.71 -25.62 4.90
C THR A 319 -10.03 -24.67 3.77
N SER A 320 -9.88 -25.13 2.52
CA SER A 320 -10.32 -24.39 1.33
C SER A 320 -11.82 -24.10 1.27
N SER A 321 -12.62 -24.66 2.18
CA SER A 321 -14.06 -24.43 2.30
C SER A 321 -14.43 -23.52 3.47
N SER A 322 -13.46 -23.12 4.30
CA SER A 322 -13.69 -22.42 5.57
C SER A 322 -12.55 -21.42 5.84
N TYR A 323 -12.49 -20.33 5.10
CA TYR A 323 -11.43 -19.33 5.26
C TYR A 323 -11.58 -18.58 6.59
N ALA A 324 -10.46 -18.17 7.18
CA ALA A 324 -10.46 -17.13 8.19
C ALA A 324 -10.78 -15.80 7.50
N GLU A 325 -11.93 -15.19 7.77
CA GLU A 325 -12.25 -13.84 7.30
C GLU A 325 -11.91 -12.85 8.41
N VAL A 326 -11.05 -11.86 8.09
CA VAL A 326 -10.56 -10.86 9.05
C VAL A 326 -10.82 -9.48 8.48
N THR A 327 -11.78 -8.78 9.07
CA THR A 327 -12.27 -7.47 8.59
C THR A 327 -12.15 -6.37 9.64
N THR A 328 -11.85 -6.71 10.90
CA THR A 328 -11.75 -5.76 12.00
C THR A 328 -10.68 -4.71 11.71
N PRO A 329 -11.00 -3.40 11.77
CA PRO A 329 -10.02 -2.31 11.66
C PRO A 329 -8.89 -2.45 12.68
N ILE A 330 -7.66 -2.20 12.25
CA ILE A 330 -6.47 -2.27 13.12
C ILE A 330 -5.74 -0.93 13.04
N ILE A 331 -5.41 -0.38 14.21
CA ILE A 331 -4.78 0.93 14.38
C ILE A 331 -3.45 0.72 15.08
N LEU A 332 -2.34 1.07 14.42
CA LEU A 332 -0.98 0.86 14.92
C LEU A 332 -0.42 2.12 15.59
N ASN A 333 0.13 1.94 16.79
CA ASN A 333 0.64 3.02 17.65
C ASN A 333 2.18 3.00 17.81
N GLY A 334 2.91 2.64 16.76
CA GLY A 334 4.34 2.93 16.60
C GLY A 334 5.29 1.74 16.78
N ASN A 335 5.03 0.79 17.68
CA ASN A 335 5.94 -0.36 17.83
C ASN A 335 5.65 -1.47 16.82
N SER A 336 6.52 -2.48 16.79
CA SER A 336 6.35 -3.63 15.92
C SER A 336 5.26 -4.58 16.44
N VAL A 337 4.46 -5.12 15.52
CA VAL A 337 3.44 -6.13 15.80
C VAL A 337 3.68 -7.39 14.95
N ASP A 338 3.50 -8.55 15.56
CA ASP A 338 3.47 -9.82 14.86
C ASP A 338 2.04 -10.17 14.43
N VAL A 339 1.87 -10.64 13.19
CA VAL A 339 0.59 -11.08 12.65
C VAL A 339 0.70 -12.50 12.12
N TYR A 340 -0.12 -13.41 12.63
CA TYR A 340 -0.11 -14.82 12.23
C TYR A 340 -1.33 -15.13 11.37
N THR A 341 -1.10 -15.57 10.13
CA THR A 341 -2.17 -15.88 9.18
C THR A 341 -2.42 -17.39 9.10
N SER A 342 -3.67 -17.77 8.89
CA SER A 342 -4.00 -19.14 8.49
C SER A 342 -3.55 -19.43 7.06
N ARG A 343 -3.41 -20.72 6.71
CA ARG A 343 -3.18 -21.14 5.31
C ARG A 343 -4.26 -20.58 4.37
N TYR A 344 -5.52 -20.60 4.81
CA TYR A 344 -6.67 -20.08 4.07
C TYR A 344 -7.19 -18.82 4.77
N THR A 345 -6.75 -17.63 4.36
CA THR A 345 -7.14 -16.36 4.99
C THR A 345 -7.67 -15.37 3.96
N TYR A 346 -8.76 -14.67 4.27
CA TYR A 346 -9.13 -13.41 3.61
C TYR A 346 -8.93 -12.27 4.60
N TRP A 347 -7.88 -11.47 4.38
CA TRP A 347 -7.58 -10.32 5.21
C TRP A 347 -8.00 -9.04 4.49
N THR A 348 -9.09 -8.42 4.94
CA THR A 348 -9.64 -7.16 4.39
C THR A 348 -9.68 -6.03 5.41
N SER A 349 -9.13 -6.21 6.62
CA SER A 349 -9.04 -5.16 7.62
C SER A 349 -8.44 -3.86 7.05
N PRO A 350 -9.11 -2.71 7.26
CA PRO A 350 -8.45 -1.44 7.06
C PRO A 350 -7.37 -1.25 8.13
N MET A 351 -6.22 -0.70 7.72
CA MET A 351 -5.09 -0.41 8.60
C MET A 351 -4.80 1.09 8.60
N THR A 352 -4.54 1.65 9.78
CA THR A 352 -4.12 3.04 9.93
C THR A 352 -2.97 3.17 10.93
N GLY A 353 -2.30 4.32 10.91
CA GLY A 353 -1.24 4.66 11.88
C GLY A 353 0.15 4.33 11.37
N THR A 354 1.07 4.14 12.32
CA THR A 354 2.51 3.92 12.04
C THR A 354 3.04 2.77 12.86
N GLY A 355 4.04 2.05 12.35
CA GLY A 355 4.71 0.96 13.05
C GLY A 355 5.11 -0.15 12.08
N ASP A 356 5.89 -1.12 12.54
CA ASP A 356 6.33 -2.23 11.70
C ASP A 356 5.44 -3.47 11.92
N ILE A 357 5.16 -4.22 10.86
CA ILE A 357 4.36 -5.44 10.91
C ILE A 357 5.20 -6.63 10.46
N ASN A 358 5.28 -7.67 11.27
CA ASN A 358 5.86 -8.96 10.90
C ASN A 358 4.74 -9.94 10.58
N ILE A 359 4.56 -10.31 9.32
CA ILE A 359 3.51 -11.23 8.90
C ILE A 359 4.10 -12.64 8.77
N TYR A 360 3.63 -13.54 9.63
CA TYR A 360 3.92 -14.97 9.60
C TYR A 360 2.89 -15.65 8.67
N CYS A 361 3.27 -15.85 7.42
CA CYS A 361 2.39 -16.32 6.36
C CYS A 361 2.12 -17.82 6.47
N GLY A 362 0.86 -18.22 6.70
CA GLY A 362 0.43 -19.61 6.90
C GLY A 362 0.35 -20.49 5.65
N GLY A 363 0.46 -19.93 4.43
CA GLY A 363 0.59 -20.73 3.22
C GLY A 363 0.17 -20.04 1.92
N GLU A 364 -0.12 -20.82 0.88
CA GLU A 364 -0.29 -20.31 -0.49
C GLU A 364 -1.65 -19.62 -0.75
N ARG A 365 -2.48 -19.46 0.28
CA ARG A 365 -3.80 -18.82 0.21
C ARG A 365 -4.07 -17.88 1.38
N SER A 366 -3.01 -17.26 1.90
CA SER A 366 -3.13 -16.10 2.77
C SER A 366 -3.35 -14.85 1.90
N TYR A 367 -4.61 -14.50 1.67
CA TYR A 367 -4.98 -13.40 0.78
C TYR A 367 -4.93 -12.04 1.47
N MET A 368 -4.35 -11.07 0.78
CA MET A 368 -4.55 -9.64 1.02
C MET A 368 -5.74 -9.19 0.17
N GLY A 369 -6.94 -9.27 0.77
CA GLY A 369 -8.22 -9.08 0.09
C GLY A 369 -9.13 -10.30 0.20
N HIS A 370 -10.29 -10.18 -0.45
CA HIS A 370 -11.29 -11.24 -0.51
C HIS A 370 -11.59 -11.62 -1.96
N GLN A 371 -11.26 -12.85 -2.34
CA GLN A 371 -11.39 -13.33 -3.72
C GLN A 371 -12.83 -13.26 -4.26
N LYS A 372 -13.78 -13.85 -3.52
CA LYS A 372 -15.17 -13.94 -3.99
C LYS A 372 -15.91 -12.60 -3.96
N LYS A 373 -15.71 -11.79 -2.92
CA LYS A 373 -16.30 -10.45 -2.76
C LYS A 373 -15.62 -9.40 -3.63
N LYS A 374 -14.42 -9.70 -4.16
CA LYS A 374 -13.57 -8.77 -4.92
C LYS A 374 -13.26 -7.51 -4.12
N GLU A 375 -12.94 -7.71 -2.85
CA GLU A 375 -12.65 -6.65 -1.88
C GLU A 375 -11.14 -6.57 -1.65
N GLN A 376 -10.63 -5.35 -1.47
CA GLN A 376 -9.22 -5.08 -1.15
C GLN A 376 -9.17 -4.35 0.20
N PRO A 377 -8.17 -4.65 1.05
CA PRO A 377 -7.96 -3.89 2.27
C PRO A 377 -7.50 -2.45 1.94
N ASP A 378 -7.91 -1.49 2.76
CA ASP A 378 -7.46 -0.10 2.69
C ASP A 378 -6.37 0.17 3.72
N TRP A 379 -5.15 0.36 3.23
CA TRP A 379 -3.97 0.66 4.03
C TRP A 379 -3.39 2.05 3.66
N SER A 380 -4.17 2.90 2.99
CA SER A 380 -3.72 4.21 2.51
C SER A 380 -3.31 5.16 3.65
N ALA A 381 -3.87 4.96 4.84
CA ALA A 381 -3.54 5.70 6.06
C ALA A 381 -2.51 5.00 6.97
N TYR A 382 -1.86 3.94 6.48
CA TYR A 382 -0.79 3.23 7.18
C TYR A 382 0.57 3.50 6.50
N THR A 383 1.60 3.67 7.34
CA THR A 383 3.00 3.74 6.87
C THR A 383 3.91 2.97 7.81
N GLY A 384 4.88 2.22 7.26
CA GLY A 384 5.78 1.38 8.04
C GLY A 384 6.44 0.29 7.22
N THR A 385 7.20 -0.58 7.89
CA THR A 385 7.81 -1.76 7.29
C THR A 385 6.92 -2.99 7.47
N VAL A 386 6.67 -3.72 6.40
CA VAL A 386 5.98 -5.01 6.38
C VAL A 386 7.01 -6.09 6.08
N THR A 387 7.34 -6.93 7.05
CA THR A 387 8.28 -8.04 6.88
C THR A 387 7.53 -9.36 6.84
N LEU A 388 7.78 -10.18 5.83
CA LEU A 388 7.12 -11.47 5.65
C LEU A 388 8.02 -12.58 6.16
N TYR A 389 7.46 -13.54 6.91
CA TYR A 389 8.13 -14.75 7.38
C TYR A 389 7.32 -16.00 7.00
N PRO A 390 7.98 -17.13 6.68
CA PRO A 390 7.26 -18.37 6.42
C PRO A 390 6.78 -18.99 7.73
N TYR A 391 5.48 -19.26 7.87
CA TYR A 391 4.92 -19.87 9.08
C TYR A 391 4.62 -21.35 8.88
N LYS A 392 5.65 -22.19 9.09
CA LYS A 392 5.59 -23.63 8.79
C LYS A 392 4.81 -24.45 9.82
N ASP A 393 4.55 -23.89 11.00
CA ASP A 393 3.83 -24.59 12.06
C ASP A 393 2.34 -24.74 11.75
N VAL A 394 1.78 -23.92 10.85
CA VAL A 394 0.40 -24.06 10.36
C VAL A 394 0.24 -25.35 9.57
N ILE A 395 1.11 -25.54 8.57
CA ILE A 395 1.06 -26.68 7.67
C ILE A 395 2.37 -26.81 6.90
N SER A 396 3.05 -27.93 7.07
CA SER A 396 4.35 -28.19 6.43
C SER A 396 4.28 -28.43 4.91
N THR A 397 3.09 -28.66 4.36
CA THR A 397 2.85 -29.04 2.95
C THR A 397 2.25 -27.93 2.09
N ALA A 398 2.29 -26.67 2.56
CA ALA A 398 1.91 -25.52 1.74
C ALA A 398 2.73 -25.44 0.45
N GLY A 399 2.12 -24.97 -0.64
CA GLY A 399 2.82 -24.81 -1.92
C GLY A 399 3.94 -23.75 -1.84
N PHE A 400 3.68 -22.70 -1.07
CA PHE A 400 4.64 -21.70 -0.60
C PHE A 400 4.04 -21.02 0.63
N TYR A 401 4.83 -20.21 1.34
CA TYR A 401 4.35 -19.36 2.43
C TYR A 401 4.45 -17.92 1.96
N GLY A 402 3.35 -17.18 1.92
CA GLY A 402 3.40 -15.84 1.33
C GLY A 402 2.07 -15.14 1.33
N LEU A 403 2.03 -13.98 0.67
CA LEU A 403 0.81 -13.20 0.49
C LEU A 403 0.33 -13.30 -0.95
N VAL A 404 -0.99 -13.42 -1.10
CA VAL A 404 -1.66 -13.44 -2.40
C VAL A 404 -2.55 -12.21 -2.53
N PHE A 405 -2.22 -11.33 -3.48
CA PHE A 405 -3.00 -10.13 -3.74
C PHE A 405 -4.21 -10.44 -4.62
N GLU A 406 -5.38 -10.00 -4.14
CA GLU A 406 -6.62 -10.02 -4.90
C GLU A 406 -6.89 -8.67 -5.57
N GLY A 407 -7.75 -8.66 -6.59
CA GLY A 407 -8.19 -7.42 -7.20
C GLY A 407 -9.58 -7.45 -7.80
N ASN A 408 -10.15 -6.27 -8.03
CA ASN A 408 -11.47 -6.10 -8.65
C ASN A 408 -11.41 -5.51 -10.06
N LYS A 409 -10.27 -4.96 -10.49
CA LYS A 409 -10.09 -4.31 -11.80
C LYS A 409 -9.01 -4.97 -12.65
N THR A 410 -9.27 -5.04 -13.95
CA THR A 410 -8.32 -5.50 -14.97
C THR A 410 -7.21 -4.46 -15.15
N PHE A 411 -5.96 -4.91 -15.11
CA PHE A 411 -4.79 -4.06 -15.36
C PHE A 411 -4.04 -4.49 -16.63
N SER A 412 -3.51 -3.52 -17.37
CA SER A 412 -2.65 -3.72 -18.53
C SER A 412 -1.55 -2.66 -18.54
N PRO A 413 -0.29 -3.00 -18.84
CA PRO A 413 0.78 -2.01 -18.98
C PRO A 413 0.57 -1.10 -20.21
N GLU A 414 -0.17 -1.55 -21.22
CA GLU A 414 -0.43 -0.78 -22.46
C GLU A 414 -1.54 0.27 -22.28
N ASP A 415 -2.47 0.05 -21.33
CA ASP A 415 -3.48 1.03 -20.90
C ASP A 415 -3.22 1.36 -19.42
N TYR A 416 -2.04 1.93 -19.19
CA TYR A 416 -1.50 2.15 -17.86
C TYR A 416 -2.39 3.11 -17.05
N SER A 417 -3.04 2.59 -16.02
CA SER A 417 -3.81 3.37 -15.06
C SER A 417 -3.63 2.78 -13.67
N ILE A 418 -2.88 3.49 -12.82
CA ILE A 418 -2.56 3.03 -11.47
C ILE A 418 -3.84 2.80 -10.63
N ASN A 419 -4.92 3.56 -10.88
CA ASN A 419 -6.25 3.41 -10.25
C ASN A 419 -6.93 2.04 -10.47
N ARG A 420 -6.36 1.19 -11.35
CA ARG A 420 -6.82 -0.19 -11.62
C ARG A 420 -5.99 -1.24 -10.88
N THR A 421 -5.08 -0.85 -10.00
CA THR A 421 -4.17 -1.74 -9.27
C THR A 421 -4.63 -1.97 -7.83
N ASN A 422 -3.99 -2.92 -7.14
CA ASN A 422 -4.09 -3.08 -5.70
C ASN A 422 -3.07 -2.17 -5.02
N HIS A 423 -3.54 -1.29 -4.12
CA HIS A 423 -2.73 -0.24 -3.49
C HIS A 423 -2.33 -0.56 -2.04
N VAL A 424 -2.58 -1.78 -1.55
CA VAL A 424 -2.39 -2.13 -0.12
C VAL A 424 -0.99 -1.79 0.42
N PHE A 425 0.05 -1.88 -0.40
CA PHE A 425 1.43 -1.60 0.01
C PHE A 425 2.05 -0.40 -0.70
N GLU A 426 1.25 0.47 -1.32
CA GLU A 426 1.74 1.62 -2.09
C GLU A 426 2.63 2.57 -1.28
N HIS A 427 2.38 2.68 0.03
CA HIS A 427 3.12 3.56 0.94
C HIS A 427 4.01 2.80 1.94
N CYS A 428 4.20 1.50 1.73
CA CYS A 428 4.91 0.62 2.64
C CYS A 428 6.31 0.25 2.12
N LYS A 429 7.22 -0.02 3.06
CA LYS A 429 8.39 -0.85 2.78
C LYS A 429 8.01 -2.30 2.99
N VAL A 430 8.28 -3.17 2.01
CA VAL A 430 7.98 -4.60 2.07
C VAL A 430 9.28 -5.39 1.97
N ILE A 431 9.50 -6.28 2.93
CA ILE A 431 10.64 -7.19 2.97
C ILE A 431 10.13 -8.62 2.91
N ALA A 432 10.32 -9.28 1.77
CA ALA A 432 10.07 -10.72 1.65
C ALA A 432 11.34 -11.49 2.06
N THR A 433 11.30 -12.15 3.21
CA THR A 433 12.46 -12.92 3.73
C THR A 433 12.59 -14.30 3.06
N ASP A 434 13.69 -14.98 3.34
CA ASP A 434 13.97 -16.32 2.81
C ASP A 434 12.80 -17.30 3.03
N GLY A 435 12.37 -17.97 1.97
CA GLY A 435 11.29 -18.95 2.01
C GLY A 435 9.88 -18.35 1.93
N THR A 436 9.76 -17.03 1.75
CA THR A 436 8.47 -16.37 1.51
C THR A 436 8.19 -16.13 0.03
N ALA A 437 6.94 -15.79 -0.31
CA ALA A 437 6.57 -15.39 -1.65
C ALA A 437 5.52 -14.27 -1.68
N LEU A 438 5.51 -13.54 -2.79
CA LEU A 438 4.44 -12.64 -3.19
C LEU A 438 3.81 -13.16 -4.48
N ALA A 439 2.48 -13.20 -4.51
CA ALA A 439 1.73 -13.69 -5.66
C ALA A 439 0.42 -12.92 -5.85
N THR A 440 -0.27 -13.17 -6.95
CA THR A 440 -1.58 -12.63 -7.26
C THR A 440 -2.56 -13.76 -7.52
N GLU A 441 -3.84 -13.49 -7.35
CA GLU A 441 -4.89 -14.36 -7.85
C GLU A 441 -5.96 -13.56 -8.60
N SER A 442 -6.06 -13.86 -9.89
CA SER A 442 -7.00 -13.42 -10.93
C SER A 442 -6.23 -12.94 -12.16
N ASN A 443 -6.84 -13.03 -13.34
CA ASN A 443 -6.13 -12.96 -14.62
C ASN A 443 -5.27 -11.70 -14.74
N ASP A 444 -5.88 -10.52 -14.80
CA ASP A 444 -5.20 -9.27 -15.15
C ASP A 444 -5.05 -8.36 -13.94
N ARG A 445 -3.83 -8.24 -13.39
CA ARG A 445 -3.58 -7.61 -12.09
C ARG A 445 -2.34 -6.74 -12.08
N GLY A 446 -2.48 -5.60 -11.41
CA GLY A 446 -1.38 -4.74 -10.99
C GLY A 446 -1.38 -4.64 -9.46
N VAL A 447 -0.20 -4.68 -8.84
CA VAL A 447 -0.03 -4.50 -7.39
C VAL A 447 1.03 -3.42 -7.16
N CYS A 448 0.68 -2.36 -6.43
CA CYS A 448 1.58 -1.27 -6.08
C CYS A 448 2.27 -1.54 -4.74
N ILE A 449 3.59 -1.40 -4.75
CA ILE A 449 4.46 -1.54 -3.58
C ILE A 449 5.41 -0.33 -3.53
N GLY A 450 5.42 0.34 -2.38
CA GLY A 450 6.25 1.50 -2.10
C GLY A 450 7.74 1.22 -2.27
N GLU A 451 8.28 0.36 -1.42
CA GLU A 451 9.66 -0.12 -1.44
C GLU A 451 9.64 -1.64 -1.33
N LEU A 452 10.34 -2.38 -2.20
CA LEU A 452 10.37 -3.84 -2.17
C LEU A 452 11.81 -4.36 -2.04
N HIS A 453 12.00 -5.23 -1.05
CA HIS A 453 13.19 -6.05 -0.87
C HIS A 453 12.81 -7.53 -0.97
N LEU A 454 13.46 -8.26 -1.86
CA LEU A 454 13.33 -9.72 -1.99
C LEU A 454 14.64 -10.39 -1.60
N ALA A 455 14.64 -11.16 -0.51
CA ALA A 455 15.77 -11.98 -0.10
C ALA A 455 16.07 -13.08 -1.15
N GLU A 456 17.29 -13.64 -1.13
CA GLU A 456 17.77 -14.61 -2.13
C GLU A 456 16.84 -15.81 -2.34
N LYS A 457 16.19 -16.31 -1.26
CA LYS A 457 15.26 -17.45 -1.33
C LYS A 457 13.80 -17.03 -1.28
N ALA A 458 13.49 -15.75 -1.44
CA ALA A 458 12.12 -15.27 -1.64
C ALA A 458 11.70 -15.43 -3.10
N ASN A 459 10.38 -15.46 -3.35
CA ASN A 459 9.83 -15.60 -4.70
C ASN A 459 8.78 -14.54 -5.04
N LEU A 460 8.74 -14.13 -6.31
CA LEU A 460 7.66 -13.35 -6.90
C LEU A 460 7.02 -14.16 -8.03
N TYR A 461 5.79 -14.61 -7.85
CA TYR A 461 5.14 -15.56 -8.77
C TYR A 461 4.17 -14.93 -9.79
N GLY A 462 3.67 -13.71 -9.55
CA GLY A 462 2.47 -13.26 -10.27
C GLY A 462 1.31 -14.20 -9.99
N TYR A 463 0.50 -14.55 -10.99
CA TYR A 463 -0.65 -15.44 -10.81
C TYR A 463 -0.21 -16.84 -10.35
N TYR A 464 -0.40 -17.24 -9.08
CA TYR A 464 0.24 -18.47 -8.60
C TYR A 464 -0.36 -19.78 -9.11
N LYS A 465 -1.52 -19.73 -9.78
CA LYS A 465 -2.14 -20.90 -10.42
C LYS A 465 -1.72 -21.00 -11.88
N SER A 466 -2.06 -22.11 -12.54
CA SER A 466 -1.82 -22.27 -13.98
C SER A 466 -2.93 -21.58 -14.79
N SER A 467 -2.58 -20.52 -15.53
CA SER A 467 -3.49 -19.90 -16.51
C SER A 467 -2.71 -19.32 -17.68
N GLU A 468 -3.10 -19.68 -18.89
CA GLU A 468 -2.50 -19.16 -20.14
C GLU A 468 -2.93 -17.71 -20.46
N LYS A 469 -3.83 -17.14 -19.66
CA LYS A 469 -4.39 -15.80 -19.88
C LYS A 469 -4.01 -14.81 -18.77
N ALA A 470 -3.34 -15.27 -17.73
CA ALA A 470 -3.06 -14.43 -16.58
C ALA A 470 -1.88 -13.50 -16.84
N ARG A 471 -2.06 -12.23 -16.50
CA ARG A 471 -1.12 -11.13 -16.64
C ARG A 471 -0.98 -10.41 -15.32
N SER A 472 0.16 -10.56 -14.67
CA SER A 472 0.44 -9.97 -13.35
C SER A 472 1.61 -9.02 -13.43
N TYR A 473 1.42 -7.82 -12.91
CA TYR A 473 2.45 -6.79 -12.86
C TYR A 473 2.61 -6.26 -11.44
N PHE A 474 3.85 -6.09 -11.02
CA PHE A 474 4.17 -5.40 -9.77
C PHE A 474 4.73 -4.02 -10.10
N ILE A 475 4.06 -2.98 -9.61
CA ILE A 475 4.47 -1.59 -9.69
C ILE A 475 5.27 -1.32 -8.43
N ILE A 476 6.55 -0.98 -8.60
CA ILE A 476 7.52 -0.87 -7.51
C ILE A 476 8.17 0.52 -7.49
N GLY A 477 8.49 1.00 -6.29
CA GLY A 477 9.24 2.25 -6.11
C GLY A 477 8.37 3.50 -6.00
N THR A 478 7.06 3.37 -5.76
CA THR A 478 6.14 4.52 -5.66
C THR A 478 6.50 5.51 -4.55
N THR A 479 7.27 5.07 -3.55
CA THR A 479 7.83 5.95 -2.49
C THR A 479 9.12 6.66 -2.89
N GLY A 480 9.70 6.32 -4.04
CA GLY A 480 10.94 6.91 -4.55
C GLY A 480 12.21 6.42 -3.86
N THR A 481 12.15 5.35 -3.06
CA THR A 481 13.30 4.76 -2.36
C THR A 481 13.92 3.58 -3.12
N ASP A 482 15.08 3.13 -2.64
CA ASP A 482 15.85 2.06 -3.25
C ASP A 482 15.37 0.66 -2.82
N GLY A 483 15.50 -0.32 -3.71
CA GLY A 483 15.10 -1.71 -3.47
C GLY A 483 16.13 -2.72 -3.98
N ILE A 484 16.17 -3.89 -3.35
CA ILE A 484 17.05 -5.00 -3.76
C ILE A 484 16.20 -6.24 -4.04
N LEU A 485 16.32 -6.77 -5.25
CA LEU A 485 15.57 -7.93 -5.75
C LEU A 485 16.54 -9.10 -5.97
N SER A 486 16.90 -9.78 -4.87
CA SER A 486 17.78 -10.96 -4.88
C SER A 486 17.02 -12.27 -5.03
N GLY A 487 15.72 -12.29 -4.74
CA GLY A 487 14.85 -13.44 -4.89
C GLY A 487 14.54 -13.80 -6.34
N ARG A 488 13.89 -14.97 -6.52
CA ARG A 488 13.49 -15.46 -7.84
C ARG A 488 12.17 -14.84 -8.27
N MET A 489 12.15 -14.21 -9.43
CA MET A 489 10.94 -13.64 -10.04
C MET A 489 10.58 -14.48 -11.27
N CYS A 490 9.57 -15.34 -11.15
CA CYS A 490 9.21 -16.31 -12.18
C CYS A 490 7.75 -16.71 -12.01
N PRO A 491 6.93 -16.79 -13.07
CA PRO A 491 5.63 -17.43 -12.98
C PRO A 491 5.73 -18.84 -12.37
N PRO A 492 4.67 -19.34 -11.70
CA PRO A 492 4.64 -20.72 -11.24
C PRO A 492 4.93 -21.70 -12.38
N GLU A 493 5.73 -22.71 -12.06
CA GLU A 493 6.13 -23.75 -13.00
C GLU A 493 5.26 -24.99 -12.79
N LYS A 494 4.78 -25.57 -13.90
CA LYS A 494 4.16 -26.89 -13.92
C LYS A 494 5.16 -27.87 -14.53
N GLU A 495 5.49 -28.93 -13.80
CA GLU A 495 6.49 -29.93 -14.23
C GLU A 495 7.85 -29.30 -14.60
N GLY A 496 8.25 -28.26 -13.86
CA GLY A 496 9.51 -27.53 -14.08
C GLY A 496 9.50 -26.60 -15.30
N LYS A 497 8.33 -26.30 -15.87
CA LYS A 497 8.18 -25.37 -17.00
C LYS A 497 7.20 -24.26 -16.68
N VAL A 498 7.55 -23.05 -17.08
CA VAL A 498 6.64 -21.89 -17.01
C VAL A 498 5.40 -22.19 -17.85
N VAL A 499 4.22 -21.89 -17.29
CA VAL A 499 2.94 -22.06 -17.99
C VAL A 499 2.89 -21.12 -19.19
N LYS A 500 2.65 -21.69 -20.38
CA LYS A 500 2.57 -20.94 -21.64
C LYS A 500 1.50 -19.84 -21.55
N GLY A 501 1.80 -18.64 -22.05
CA GLY A 501 0.89 -17.48 -22.05
C GLY A 501 0.80 -16.70 -20.73
N GLN A 502 1.39 -17.20 -19.64
CA GLN A 502 1.33 -16.53 -18.36
C GLN A 502 2.40 -15.43 -18.23
N LEU A 503 1.96 -14.20 -17.91
CA LEU A 503 2.85 -13.04 -17.82
C LEU A 503 3.10 -12.62 -16.38
N LEU A 504 4.37 -12.46 -16.03
CA LEU A 504 4.85 -11.74 -14.85
C LEU A 504 5.74 -10.58 -15.31
N GLY A 505 5.36 -9.35 -14.99
CA GLY A 505 6.14 -8.17 -15.33
C GLY A 505 6.38 -7.22 -14.14
N LEU A 506 7.30 -6.29 -14.35
CA LEU A 506 7.62 -5.22 -13.40
C LEU A 506 7.40 -3.86 -14.05
N ILE A 507 6.88 -2.91 -13.27
CA ILE A 507 6.82 -1.50 -13.64
C ILE A 507 7.53 -0.71 -12.55
N LYS A 508 8.59 -0.01 -12.92
CA LYS A 508 9.39 0.79 -11.98
C LYS A 508 9.01 2.26 -12.08
N GLU A 509 8.62 2.82 -10.94
CA GLU A 509 8.25 4.23 -10.77
C GLU A 509 9.07 4.87 -9.64
N GLY A 510 8.96 6.20 -9.51
CA GLY A 510 9.67 6.98 -8.50
C GLY A 510 11.18 7.07 -8.77
N LYS A 511 11.85 7.99 -8.07
CA LYS A 511 13.26 8.34 -8.35
C LYS A 511 14.30 7.35 -7.85
N GLY A 512 13.93 6.42 -6.97
CA GLY A 512 14.85 5.44 -6.38
C GLY A 512 15.42 4.42 -7.37
N THR A 513 16.42 3.68 -6.91
CA THR A 513 17.17 2.66 -7.66
C THR A 513 16.79 1.26 -7.22
N TYR A 514 16.47 0.39 -8.17
CA TYR A 514 16.20 -1.03 -7.90
C TYR A 514 17.29 -1.92 -8.49
N THR A 515 17.88 -2.77 -7.67
CA THR A 515 18.97 -3.67 -8.09
C THR A 515 18.49 -5.11 -8.16
N ILE A 516 18.64 -5.75 -9.33
CA ILE A 516 18.28 -7.16 -9.57
C ILE A 516 19.57 -8.00 -9.56
N THR A 517 19.66 -8.99 -8.67
CA THR A 517 20.91 -9.77 -8.49
C THR A 517 20.77 -11.27 -8.75
N ASN A 518 19.54 -11.80 -8.88
CA ASN A 518 19.32 -13.23 -9.09
C ASN A 518 19.72 -13.68 -10.50
N ASN A 519 20.30 -14.88 -10.65
CA ASN A 519 20.70 -15.44 -11.95
C ASN A 519 19.59 -16.23 -12.67
N ASN A 520 18.42 -16.42 -12.07
CA ASN A 520 17.42 -17.38 -12.54
C ASN A 520 15.97 -16.81 -12.56
N ASN A 521 15.82 -15.58 -13.07
CA ASN A 521 14.51 -14.94 -13.22
C ASN A 521 13.85 -15.23 -14.57
N ARG A 522 12.53 -15.07 -14.65
CA ARG A 522 11.69 -15.21 -15.87
C ARG A 522 10.58 -14.17 -15.84
N LEU A 523 10.90 -12.92 -16.17
CA LEU A 523 9.93 -11.83 -16.28
C LEU A 523 9.25 -11.89 -17.65
N THR A 524 8.33 -12.84 -17.82
CA THR A 524 7.67 -13.12 -19.10
C THR A 524 6.80 -11.98 -19.62
N GLY A 525 6.33 -11.10 -18.74
CA GLY A 525 5.62 -9.85 -19.07
C GLY A 525 6.53 -8.64 -19.27
N GLY A 526 7.85 -8.81 -19.15
CA GLY A 526 8.83 -7.75 -19.34
C GLY A 526 8.93 -6.75 -18.17
N ILE A 527 9.75 -5.73 -18.39
CA ILE A 527 10.02 -4.63 -17.46
C ILE A 527 9.71 -3.31 -18.16
N ARG A 528 8.98 -2.43 -17.49
CA ARG A 528 8.78 -1.04 -17.91
C ARG A 528 9.42 -0.13 -16.87
N ILE A 529 10.39 0.69 -17.26
CA ILE A 529 11.01 1.68 -16.37
C ILE A 529 10.42 3.03 -16.73
N GLN A 530 9.46 3.50 -15.92
CA GLN A 530 8.79 4.77 -16.12
C GLN A 530 9.64 5.92 -15.57
N ASP A 531 10.24 5.71 -14.40
CA ASP A 531 11.10 6.70 -13.74
C ASP A 531 12.13 6.04 -12.82
N GLY A 532 13.16 6.81 -12.44
CA GLY A 532 14.26 6.35 -11.61
C GLY A 532 15.16 5.36 -12.34
N ARG A 533 15.69 4.38 -11.61
CA ARG A 533 16.79 3.52 -12.09
C ARG A 533 16.54 2.04 -11.80
N ILE A 534 16.86 1.17 -12.77
CA ILE A 534 17.07 -0.27 -12.52
C ILE A 534 18.52 -0.63 -12.84
N LEU A 535 19.15 -1.34 -11.90
CA LEU A 535 20.47 -1.94 -12.04
C LEU A 535 20.33 -3.46 -12.20
N VAL A 536 20.77 -3.97 -13.35
CA VAL A 536 20.91 -5.40 -13.61
C VAL A 536 22.31 -5.82 -13.16
N SER A 537 22.40 -6.50 -12.03
CA SER A 537 23.67 -6.75 -11.32
C SER A 537 23.79 -8.20 -10.83
N ASN A 538 23.25 -9.14 -11.60
CA ASN A 538 23.45 -10.57 -11.36
C ASN A 538 24.85 -11.01 -11.80
N ASN A 539 25.25 -12.22 -11.41
CA ASN A 539 26.54 -12.80 -11.81
C ASN A 539 26.46 -13.37 -13.24
N THR A 540 26.86 -12.55 -14.22
CA THR A 540 26.86 -12.90 -15.66
C THR A 540 27.65 -14.16 -15.97
N GLU A 541 28.81 -14.37 -15.35
CA GLU A 541 29.65 -15.54 -15.62
C GLU A 541 29.01 -16.83 -15.11
N GLU A 542 28.45 -16.78 -13.90
CA GLU A 542 27.71 -17.91 -13.33
C GLU A 542 26.47 -18.23 -14.16
N ALA A 543 25.71 -17.21 -14.57
CA ALA A 543 24.55 -17.39 -15.43
C ALA A 543 24.94 -18.03 -16.78
N ARG A 544 26.02 -17.56 -17.41
CA ARG A 544 26.55 -18.10 -18.66
C ARG A 544 27.00 -19.55 -18.51
N ASN A 545 27.81 -19.85 -17.49
CA ASN A 545 28.35 -21.20 -17.26
C ASN A 545 27.26 -22.21 -16.86
N GLY A 546 26.23 -21.75 -16.14
CA GLY A 546 25.10 -22.57 -15.72
C GLY A 546 23.96 -22.68 -16.74
N ASN A 547 24.05 -22.01 -17.90
CA ASN A 547 22.93 -21.84 -18.84
C ASN A 547 21.65 -21.34 -18.14
N LEU A 548 21.82 -20.40 -17.21
CA LEU A 548 20.72 -19.82 -16.45
C LEU A 548 20.07 -18.67 -17.23
N SER A 549 18.87 -18.30 -16.79
CA SER A 549 18.05 -17.31 -17.46
C SER A 549 18.50 -15.86 -17.27
N GLY A 550 19.41 -15.60 -16.33
CA GLY A 550 19.91 -14.27 -16.00
C GLY A 550 18.97 -13.45 -15.12
N ALA A 551 19.30 -12.17 -14.95
CA ALA A 551 18.56 -11.24 -14.10
C ALA A 551 17.11 -11.01 -14.54
N THR A 552 16.83 -11.05 -15.84
CA THR A 552 15.48 -10.74 -16.35
C THR A 552 14.77 -11.96 -16.92
N GLY A 553 15.51 -12.97 -17.37
CA GLY A 553 14.95 -14.09 -18.12
C GLY A 553 14.55 -13.71 -19.54
N SER A 554 13.88 -14.61 -20.24
CA SER A 554 13.35 -14.39 -21.59
C SER A 554 11.85 -14.07 -21.53
N MET A 555 11.35 -13.32 -22.51
CA MET A 555 9.92 -13.17 -22.73
C MET A 555 9.30 -14.47 -23.23
N HIS A 556 7.96 -14.51 -23.28
CA HIS A 556 7.23 -15.59 -23.94
C HIS A 556 7.51 -15.63 -25.44
N GLU A 557 7.50 -14.47 -26.10
CA GLU A 557 7.79 -14.32 -27.53
C GLU A 557 9.19 -13.71 -27.69
N ILE A 558 10.03 -14.34 -28.51
CA ILE A 558 11.47 -14.03 -28.66
C ILE A 558 11.73 -12.68 -29.35
N ASP A 559 10.80 -12.24 -30.20
CA ASP A 559 10.93 -11.02 -31.01
C ASP A 559 10.34 -9.78 -30.31
N GLU A 560 9.72 -9.95 -29.14
CA GLU A 560 9.18 -8.84 -28.36
C GLU A 560 10.27 -8.14 -27.52
N THR A 561 10.03 -6.87 -27.23
CA THR A 561 10.88 -6.08 -26.33
C THR A 561 10.60 -6.45 -24.88
N GLN A 562 11.63 -6.94 -24.19
CA GLN A 562 11.54 -7.27 -22.78
C GLN A 562 11.58 -6.03 -21.89
N ILE A 563 12.51 -5.11 -22.12
CA ILE A 563 12.69 -3.93 -21.28
C ILE A 563 12.41 -2.69 -22.09
N PHE A 564 11.47 -1.86 -21.63
CA PHE A 564 11.26 -0.52 -22.16
C PHE A 564 11.71 0.51 -21.12
N VAL A 565 12.56 1.44 -21.55
CA VAL A 565 13.12 2.49 -20.69
C VAL A 565 12.64 3.84 -21.20
N LYS A 566 11.79 4.51 -20.41
CA LYS A 566 11.28 5.84 -20.75
C LYS A 566 12.37 6.90 -20.74
N SER A 567 12.13 8.01 -21.43
CA SER A 567 13.10 9.12 -21.55
C SER A 567 13.59 9.67 -20.21
N SER A 568 12.77 9.63 -19.16
CA SER A 568 13.09 10.03 -17.78
C SER A 568 13.84 8.98 -16.97
N ALA A 569 13.99 7.77 -17.47
CA ALA A 569 14.45 6.61 -16.72
C ALA A 569 15.87 6.16 -17.10
N ILE A 570 16.44 5.33 -16.23
CA ILE A 570 17.80 4.80 -16.36
C ILE A 570 17.77 3.28 -16.24
N LEU A 571 18.37 2.59 -17.20
CA LEU A 571 18.78 1.18 -17.09
C LEU A 571 20.29 1.12 -16.89
N GLY A 572 20.79 0.20 -16.08
CA GLY A 572 22.24 0.05 -15.91
C GLY A 572 22.66 -1.26 -15.29
N GLY A 573 23.91 -1.31 -14.83
CA GLY A 573 24.49 -2.44 -14.10
C GLY A 573 25.53 -3.24 -14.90
N SER A 574 25.91 -4.40 -14.37
CA SER A 574 26.98 -5.26 -14.92
C SER A 574 26.58 -6.73 -15.06
N GLY A 575 25.28 -7.00 -15.02
CA GLY A 575 24.68 -8.32 -15.15
C GLY A 575 24.32 -8.66 -16.60
N ASN A 576 23.39 -9.60 -16.77
CA ASN A 576 22.89 -10.01 -18.08
C ASN A 576 21.36 -9.86 -18.24
N ILE A 577 20.96 -9.44 -19.43
CA ILE A 577 19.58 -9.29 -19.89
C ILE A 577 19.36 -10.27 -21.04
N SER A 578 18.33 -11.12 -20.94
CA SER A 578 18.10 -12.23 -21.89
C SER A 578 17.02 -11.91 -22.94
N GLY A 579 16.56 -10.67 -23.05
CA GLY A 579 15.55 -10.23 -24.01
C GLY A 579 15.85 -8.84 -24.58
N ASN A 580 15.18 -8.47 -25.66
CA ASN A 580 15.45 -7.20 -26.36
C ASN A 580 15.16 -6.00 -25.44
N VAL A 581 15.93 -4.92 -25.62
CA VAL A 581 15.79 -3.66 -24.86
C VAL A 581 15.42 -2.53 -25.81
N ASP A 582 14.42 -1.73 -25.46
CA ASP A 582 14.02 -0.51 -26.17
C ASP A 582 14.21 0.72 -25.26
N LEU A 583 15.09 1.62 -25.69
CA LEU A 583 15.71 2.61 -24.83
C LEU A 583 15.41 4.04 -25.30
N PHE A 584 14.41 4.69 -24.72
CA PHE A 584 14.24 6.15 -24.87
C PHE A 584 15.13 6.93 -23.91
N GLY A 585 15.36 6.39 -22.71
CA GLY A 585 16.12 7.02 -21.63
C GLY A 585 17.63 6.81 -21.69
N SER A 586 18.23 6.67 -20.51
CA SER A 586 19.68 6.52 -20.37
C SER A 586 20.07 5.07 -20.05
N LEU A 587 21.24 4.67 -20.56
CA LEU A 587 21.89 3.39 -20.27
C LEU A 587 23.23 3.65 -19.60
N GLN A 588 23.40 3.13 -18.39
CA GLN A 588 24.59 3.26 -17.55
C GLN A 588 25.17 1.85 -17.29
N PRO A 589 25.92 1.26 -18.23
CA PRO A 589 26.73 0.08 -17.93
C PRO A 589 27.67 0.39 -16.75
N GLY A 590 27.91 -0.60 -15.91
CA GLY A 590 28.67 -0.40 -14.68
C GLY A 590 27.76 -0.11 -13.48
N ASN A 591 27.78 -0.99 -12.48
CA ASN A 591 27.01 -0.87 -11.24
C ASN A 591 27.64 0.18 -10.30
N ASP A 592 27.60 1.46 -10.71
CA ASP A 592 28.30 2.61 -10.08
C ASP A 592 29.83 2.43 -9.99
N ASN A 593 30.36 1.50 -10.79
CA ASN A 593 31.77 1.21 -10.99
C ASN A 593 31.91 0.66 -12.41
N ILE A 594 33.14 0.67 -12.93
CA ILE A 594 33.47 0.10 -14.24
C ILE A 594 32.95 -1.33 -14.39
N GLY A 595 32.15 -1.58 -15.42
CA GLY A 595 31.62 -2.92 -15.69
C GLY A 595 31.03 -3.14 -17.08
N THR A 596 30.66 -4.40 -17.34
CA THR A 596 30.07 -4.82 -18.61
C THR A 596 28.61 -5.20 -18.42
N LEU A 597 27.70 -4.53 -19.13
CA LEU A 597 26.31 -4.99 -19.25
C LEU A 597 26.18 -5.91 -20.47
N THR A 598 25.69 -7.13 -20.26
CA THR A 598 25.58 -8.14 -21.34
C THR A 598 24.13 -8.39 -21.75
N LEU A 599 23.81 -8.25 -23.02
CA LEU A 599 22.52 -8.60 -23.62
C LEU A 599 22.64 -9.92 -24.37
N ALA A 600 22.33 -11.02 -23.69
CA ALA A 600 22.42 -12.38 -24.20
C ALA A 600 21.50 -13.34 -23.45
N ASP A 601 20.79 -14.19 -24.19
CA ASP A 601 20.01 -15.31 -23.65
C ASP A 601 20.89 -16.56 -23.56
N PHE A 602 21.47 -16.81 -22.40
CA PHE A 602 22.32 -17.99 -22.18
C PHE A 602 21.53 -19.29 -22.08
N ALA A 603 20.27 -19.24 -21.64
CA ALA A 603 19.44 -20.42 -21.44
C ALA A 603 18.80 -20.92 -22.75
N GLY A 604 18.25 -20.01 -23.55
CA GLY A 604 17.59 -20.34 -24.82
C GLY A 604 18.48 -20.19 -26.06
N GLY A 605 19.58 -19.43 -25.98
CA GLY A 605 20.45 -19.14 -27.12
C GLY A 605 19.87 -18.13 -28.12
N SER A 606 18.79 -17.46 -27.73
CA SER A 606 18.08 -16.47 -28.55
C SER A 606 18.97 -15.25 -28.84
N PRO A 607 19.01 -14.74 -30.08
CA PRO A 607 19.71 -13.49 -30.39
C PRO A 607 19.02 -12.30 -29.69
N VAL A 608 19.78 -11.52 -28.91
CA VAL A 608 19.27 -10.35 -28.16
C VAL A 608 19.82 -9.05 -28.74
N SER A 609 18.94 -8.07 -28.93
CA SER A 609 19.26 -6.77 -29.56
C SER A 609 19.00 -5.60 -28.62
N LEU A 610 19.77 -4.53 -28.80
CA LEU A 610 19.53 -3.21 -28.17
C LEU A 610 18.93 -2.27 -29.21
N ILE A 611 17.76 -1.72 -28.91
CA ILE A 611 17.07 -0.74 -29.74
C ILE A 611 17.30 0.64 -29.12
N VAL A 612 17.98 1.51 -29.86
CA VAL A 612 18.25 2.90 -29.50
C VAL A 612 17.33 3.85 -30.27
N ARG A 613 16.95 4.92 -29.60
CA ARG A 613 16.00 5.95 -29.99
C ARG A 613 16.72 7.30 -30.14
N PRO A 614 16.08 8.31 -30.76
CA PRO A 614 16.68 9.64 -30.92
C PRO A 614 17.05 10.32 -29.60
N SER A 615 16.36 9.96 -28.51
CA SER A 615 16.61 10.50 -27.16
C SER A 615 17.60 9.68 -26.33
N THR A 616 18.04 8.51 -26.82
CA THR A 616 18.92 7.60 -26.07
C THR A 616 20.20 8.30 -25.64
N ARG A 617 20.59 8.07 -24.39
CA ARG A 617 21.91 8.44 -23.87
C ARG A 617 22.61 7.21 -23.32
N ILE A 618 23.72 6.82 -23.92
CA ILE A 618 24.60 5.78 -23.37
C ILE A 618 25.71 6.49 -22.61
N GLU A 619 25.71 6.36 -21.29
CA GLU A 619 26.70 6.99 -20.42
C GLU A 619 27.80 5.98 -20.09
N ILE A 620 29.02 6.26 -20.54
CA ILE A 620 30.20 5.42 -20.37
C ILE A 620 31.16 6.11 -19.41
N GLU A 621 31.64 5.39 -18.40
CA GLU A 621 32.75 5.80 -17.55
C GLU A 621 34.07 5.15 -17.99
N LEU A 622 35.15 5.94 -17.99
CA LEU A 622 36.52 5.46 -18.07
C LEU A 622 37.17 5.60 -16.68
N GLY A 623 37.54 4.49 -16.08
CA GLY A 623 38.16 4.40 -14.76
C GLY A 623 39.67 4.16 -14.81
N THR A 624 40.26 3.83 -13.66
CA THR A 624 41.70 3.52 -13.54
C THR A 624 42.10 2.26 -14.28
N ASP A 625 41.24 1.22 -14.22
CA ASP A 625 41.57 -0.14 -14.65
C ASP A 625 40.68 -0.65 -15.79
N GLY A 626 39.92 0.24 -16.44
CA GLY A 626 39.05 -0.14 -17.55
C GLY A 626 38.03 0.94 -17.93
N CYS A 627 37.11 0.56 -18.80
CA CYS A 627 35.98 1.37 -19.23
C CYS A 627 34.70 0.54 -19.14
N ASP A 628 33.56 1.20 -19.00
CA ASP A 628 32.29 0.52 -19.14
C ASP A 628 32.10 -0.06 -20.53
N LYS A 629 31.35 -1.16 -20.60
CA LYS A 629 31.10 -1.88 -21.84
C LYS A 629 29.67 -2.36 -21.94
N ILE A 630 29.21 -2.48 -23.18
CA ILE A 630 27.95 -3.11 -23.55
C ILE A 630 28.26 -4.23 -24.54
N GLU A 631 27.89 -5.45 -24.19
CA GLU A 631 28.00 -6.61 -25.08
C GLU A 631 26.61 -7.03 -25.54
N VAL A 632 26.37 -7.06 -26.85
CA VAL A 632 25.07 -7.41 -27.43
C VAL A 632 25.22 -8.62 -28.33
N SER A 633 24.47 -9.70 -28.05
CA SER A 633 24.61 -10.97 -28.77
C SER A 633 24.12 -10.93 -30.23
N ASN A 634 23.32 -9.94 -30.61
CA ASN A 634 22.80 -9.77 -31.97
C ASN A 634 23.09 -8.38 -32.55
N ALA A 635 22.16 -7.43 -32.46
CA ALA A 635 22.21 -6.19 -33.21
C ALA A 635 22.05 -4.96 -32.30
N ILE A 636 22.72 -3.87 -32.68
CA ILE A 636 22.30 -2.53 -32.27
C ILE A 636 21.38 -1.99 -33.36
N ARG A 637 20.14 -1.66 -32.98
CA ARG A 637 19.09 -1.19 -33.89
C ARG A 637 18.74 0.25 -33.59
N TYR A 638 18.65 1.10 -34.60
CA TYR A 638 18.09 2.43 -34.44
C TYR A 638 16.64 2.49 -34.92
N TYR A 639 15.80 3.16 -34.15
CA TYR A 639 14.44 3.49 -34.54
C TYR A 639 14.19 4.97 -34.34
N ASN A 640 14.02 5.72 -35.43
CA ASN A 640 13.88 7.18 -35.49
C ASN A 640 12.60 7.76 -34.90
N LEU A 641 11.80 6.99 -34.15
CA LEU A 641 10.62 7.50 -33.48
C LEU A 641 10.92 7.96 -32.05
N THR A 642 10.38 9.12 -31.67
CA THR A 642 10.32 9.59 -30.29
C THR A 642 9.32 8.78 -29.46
N GLU A 643 9.27 9.06 -28.17
CA GLU A 643 8.36 8.40 -27.24
C GLU A 643 6.88 8.71 -27.55
N GLU A 644 6.63 9.84 -28.20
CA GLU A 644 5.34 10.30 -28.72
C GLU A 644 5.02 9.73 -30.11
N PHE A 645 5.86 8.82 -30.62
CA PHE A 645 5.75 8.21 -31.95
C PHE A 645 5.90 9.20 -33.11
N GLU A 646 6.67 10.28 -32.92
CA GLU A 646 7.02 11.23 -33.98
C GLU A 646 8.39 10.89 -34.58
N GLU A 647 8.58 11.08 -35.89
CA GLU A 647 9.89 10.91 -36.51
C GLU A 647 10.87 12.01 -36.07
N SER A 648 12.14 11.65 -35.89
CA SER A 648 13.21 12.57 -35.51
C SER A 648 14.51 12.30 -36.25
N ASP A 649 15.17 13.38 -36.65
CA ASP A 649 16.51 13.35 -37.25
C ASP A 649 17.64 13.30 -36.21
N LYS A 650 17.32 13.28 -34.91
CA LYS A 650 18.33 13.25 -33.84
C LYS A 650 18.98 11.88 -33.74
N MET A 651 20.29 11.88 -33.52
CA MET A 651 21.06 10.66 -33.32
C MET A 651 21.16 10.29 -31.83
N PRO A 652 21.24 8.99 -31.50
CA PRO A 652 21.50 8.56 -30.12
C PRO A 652 22.88 9.04 -29.67
N LEU A 653 23.00 9.43 -28.40
CA LEU A 653 24.20 10.05 -27.84
C LEU A 653 25.01 9.07 -27.00
N ILE A 654 26.33 9.01 -27.23
CA ILE A 654 27.30 8.46 -26.28
C ILE A 654 27.87 9.60 -25.45
N LYS A 655 27.78 9.50 -24.13
CA LYS A 655 28.35 10.46 -23.18
C LYS A 655 29.50 9.80 -22.43
N LEU A 656 30.71 10.36 -22.54
CA LEU A 656 31.90 9.86 -21.87
C LEU A 656 32.21 10.68 -20.61
N SER A 657 32.30 9.99 -19.48
CA SER A 657 32.87 10.51 -18.23
C SER A 657 34.23 9.88 -17.97
N VAL A 658 35.24 10.70 -17.64
CA VAL A 658 36.60 10.22 -17.34
C VAL A 658 36.87 10.42 -15.85
N ALA A 659 37.00 9.32 -15.12
CA ALA A 659 37.21 9.33 -13.68
C ALA A 659 38.56 9.97 -13.30
N PRO A 660 38.66 10.64 -12.14
CA PRO A 660 39.93 11.11 -11.62
C PRO A 660 40.92 9.94 -11.46
N GLY A 661 42.03 9.99 -12.18
CA GLY A 661 43.07 8.95 -12.14
C GLY A 661 43.01 7.95 -13.30
N ALA A 662 42.03 8.02 -14.19
CA ALA A 662 42.04 7.26 -15.45
C ALA A 662 43.31 7.59 -16.25
N VAL A 663 44.03 6.54 -16.69
CA VAL A 663 45.27 6.68 -17.45
C VAL A 663 45.02 6.29 -18.90
N PHE A 664 45.25 7.24 -19.82
CA PHE A 664 45.17 7.03 -21.25
C PHE A 664 46.21 7.87 -22.00
N ASN A 665 46.65 7.37 -23.14
CA ASN A 665 47.63 7.96 -24.05
C ASN A 665 46.96 8.37 -25.36
N ASP A 666 47.66 9.10 -26.22
CA ASP A 666 47.17 9.40 -27.57
C ASP A 666 47.04 8.11 -28.38
N GLY A 667 45.92 7.93 -29.07
CA GLY A 667 45.63 6.76 -29.88
C GLY A 667 45.18 5.53 -29.11
N ASP A 668 45.03 5.60 -27.79
CA ASP A 668 44.40 4.53 -27.01
C ASP A 668 42.96 4.32 -27.47
N GLU A 669 42.59 3.06 -27.66
CA GLU A 669 41.29 2.62 -28.13
C GLU A 669 40.55 1.83 -27.06
N PHE A 670 39.27 2.17 -26.86
CA PHE A 670 38.39 1.53 -25.89
C PHE A 670 37.13 1.05 -26.61
N THR A 671 36.99 -0.26 -26.81
CA THR A 671 35.75 -0.84 -27.33
C THR A 671 34.68 -0.82 -26.24
N ILE A 672 33.68 0.04 -26.44
CA ILE A 672 32.60 0.29 -25.47
C ILE A 672 31.29 -0.40 -25.84
N ILE A 673 31.10 -0.74 -27.12
CA ILE A 673 29.96 -1.52 -27.59
C ILE A 673 30.47 -2.60 -28.53
N SER A 674 30.01 -3.84 -28.34
CA SER A 674 30.24 -4.96 -29.25
C SER A 674 28.92 -5.63 -29.61
N ALA A 675 28.68 -5.89 -30.89
CA ALA A 675 27.52 -6.60 -31.40
C ALA A 675 27.88 -7.41 -32.66
N LYS A 676 26.97 -8.23 -33.18
CA LYS A 676 27.17 -8.90 -34.48
C LYS A 676 26.94 -7.95 -35.65
N LYS A 677 26.01 -7.01 -35.53
CA LYS A 677 25.63 -6.11 -36.63
C LYS A 677 24.97 -4.82 -36.16
N LYS A 678 24.91 -3.86 -37.07
CA LYS A 678 24.17 -2.61 -36.93
C LYS A 678 22.99 -2.62 -37.88
N GLU A 679 21.82 -2.18 -37.43
CA GLU A 679 20.60 -2.12 -38.23
C GLU A 679 19.86 -0.81 -38.00
N ALA A 680 19.03 -0.42 -38.96
CA ALA A 680 17.99 0.59 -38.79
C ALA A 680 16.63 -0.09 -39.00
N LEU A 681 15.65 0.18 -38.14
CA LEU A 681 14.29 -0.34 -38.33
C LEU A 681 13.54 0.38 -39.45
N ASP A 682 13.93 1.62 -39.75
CA ASP A 682 13.62 2.30 -41.01
C ASP A 682 14.80 2.11 -41.97
N GLU A 683 14.60 1.31 -43.03
CA GLU A 683 15.65 0.98 -44.00
C GLU A 683 16.24 2.21 -44.73
N SER A 684 15.54 3.34 -44.71
CA SER A 684 16.01 4.60 -45.31
C SER A 684 16.90 5.43 -44.37
N ALA A 685 16.83 5.16 -43.06
CA ALA A 685 17.52 5.92 -42.03
C ALA A 685 19.01 5.58 -41.97
N LYS A 686 19.86 6.51 -42.40
CA LYS A 686 21.29 6.47 -42.08
C LYS A 686 21.50 7.07 -40.70
N TRP A 687 22.12 6.30 -39.80
CA TRP A 687 22.34 6.73 -38.43
C TRP A 687 23.75 6.42 -37.95
N MET A 688 24.21 7.16 -36.96
CA MET A 688 25.46 6.95 -36.20
C MET A 688 25.25 7.47 -34.78
N PHE A 689 26.15 7.16 -33.86
CA PHE A 689 26.13 7.80 -32.54
C PHE A 689 26.67 9.22 -32.61
N ASP A 690 26.10 10.13 -31.84
CA ASP A 690 26.74 11.39 -31.47
C ASP A 690 27.65 11.16 -30.25
N LEU A 691 28.62 12.06 -30.05
CA LEU A 691 29.54 12.01 -28.90
C LEU A 691 29.50 13.30 -28.08
N ASP A 692 29.25 13.16 -26.78
CA ASP A 692 29.48 14.17 -25.76
C ASP A 692 30.63 13.70 -24.86
N ALA A 693 31.81 14.29 -25.02
CA ALA A 693 33.03 13.88 -24.34
C ALA A 693 33.96 15.07 -24.05
N PRO A 694 34.92 14.92 -23.12
CA PRO A 694 36.03 15.86 -22.99
C PRO A 694 36.75 16.06 -24.34
N LYS A 695 37.44 17.19 -24.51
CA LYS A 695 38.25 17.44 -25.71
C LYS A 695 39.30 16.33 -25.90
N GLY A 696 39.53 15.96 -27.15
CA GLY A 696 40.50 14.92 -27.51
C GLY A 696 39.94 13.50 -27.49
N TRP A 697 38.64 13.36 -27.77
CA TRP A 697 37.97 12.07 -27.92
C TRP A 697 37.16 12.06 -29.21
N ARG A 698 37.14 10.91 -29.89
CA ARG A 698 36.23 10.61 -30.99
C ARG A 698 35.68 9.21 -30.84
N ILE A 699 34.58 8.93 -31.53
CA ILE A 699 34.09 7.56 -31.73
C ILE A 699 34.42 7.10 -33.14
N GLU A 700 34.69 5.81 -33.28
CA GLU A 700 34.79 5.11 -34.55
C GLU A 700 33.84 3.91 -34.52
N GLU A 701 32.96 3.82 -35.51
CA GLU A 701 32.08 2.67 -35.71
C GLU A 701 32.71 1.72 -36.73
N ARG A 702 33.02 0.50 -36.30
CA ARG A 702 33.67 -0.53 -37.13
C ARG A 702 32.67 -1.63 -37.43
N GLU A 703 32.38 -1.85 -38.71
CA GLU A 703 31.43 -2.83 -39.19
C GLU A 703 32.11 -3.82 -40.17
N CYS A 704 31.90 -5.11 -39.94
CA CYS A 704 32.19 -6.17 -40.89
C CYS A 704 31.04 -7.21 -40.88
N ALA A 705 31.16 -8.27 -41.69
CA ALA A 705 30.03 -9.16 -42.00
C ALA A 705 29.29 -9.75 -40.78
N ASP A 706 29.99 -10.01 -39.67
CA ASP A 706 29.43 -10.61 -38.45
C ASP A 706 29.90 -9.92 -37.17
N ASN A 707 30.41 -8.69 -37.27
CA ASN A 707 30.82 -7.92 -36.10
C ASN A 707 30.61 -6.42 -36.31
N TYR A 708 30.07 -5.78 -35.29
CA TYR A 708 29.93 -4.35 -35.15
C TYR A 708 30.50 -3.91 -33.81
N SER A 709 31.27 -2.82 -33.81
CA SER A 709 31.81 -2.26 -32.57
C SER A 709 31.84 -0.75 -32.62
N VAL A 710 31.63 -0.14 -31.45
CA VAL A 710 31.87 1.29 -31.24
C VAL A 710 33.11 1.43 -30.37
N VAL A 711 34.08 2.19 -30.88
CA VAL A 711 35.39 2.36 -30.26
C VAL A 711 35.58 3.83 -29.93
N LEU A 712 35.82 4.13 -28.66
CA LEU A 712 36.32 5.44 -28.24
C LEU A 712 37.82 5.50 -28.51
N ILE A 713 38.25 6.55 -29.18
CA ILE A 713 39.67 6.77 -29.47
C ILE A 713 40.08 8.12 -28.91
N THR A 714 41.18 8.09 -28.18
CA THR A 714 41.83 9.27 -27.62
C THR A 714 42.66 9.97 -28.70
N ASP A 715 42.37 11.24 -28.90
CA ASP A 715 43.19 12.18 -29.66
C ASP A 715 43.78 13.18 -28.68
N LYS A 716 44.81 12.76 -27.94
CA LYS A 716 45.65 13.66 -27.15
C LYS A 716 46.35 14.72 -28.02
N ASN A 717 46.28 14.60 -29.35
CA ASN A 717 46.82 15.55 -30.32
C ASN A 717 45.80 16.52 -30.97
N ALA A 718 45.00 17.21 -30.14
CA ALA A 718 44.74 18.64 -30.39
C ALA A 718 45.94 19.55 -29.99
N SER A 719 47.09 18.96 -29.62
CA SER A 719 48.34 19.65 -29.35
C SER A 719 49.54 19.01 -30.05
N LEU A 720 49.74 19.36 -31.32
CA LEU A 720 51.03 19.73 -31.93
C LEU A 720 52.32 19.23 -31.24
N ALA A 721 52.64 17.94 -31.30
CA ALA A 721 54.01 17.47 -31.05
C ALA A 721 54.29 16.08 -31.63
N LYS A 722 54.46 16.00 -32.96
CA LYS A 722 55.49 15.22 -33.69
C LYS A 722 55.03 14.99 -35.14
N LEU A 723 55.45 15.89 -36.02
CA LEU A 723 55.56 15.61 -37.46
C LEU A 723 57.02 15.84 -37.86
N THR A 724 57.75 14.75 -38.05
CA THR A 724 58.86 14.62 -39.02
C THR A 724 58.26 13.86 -40.21
N ASP A 725 58.51 14.12 -41.48
CA ASP A 725 59.60 14.81 -42.16
C ASP A 725 59.18 15.12 -43.63
N SER A 726 60.06 15.76 -44.39
CA SER A 726 60.28 15.58 -45.84
C SER A 726 59.40 16.22 -46.93
N ASN A 727 58.78 17.40 -46.76
CA ASN A 727 58.28 18.17 -47.91
C ASN A 727 58.66 19.65 -47.86
N ASN A 728 59.34 20.12 -48.91
CA ASN A 728 59.89 21.47 -49.01
C ASN A 728 58.89 22.56 -49.45
N GLN A 729 57.64 22.18 -49.72
CA GLN A 729 56.57 23.11 -50.10
C GLN A 729 55.45 23.12 -49.07
N PRO A 730 54.78 24.27 -48.85
CA PRO A 730 53.69 24.35 -47.91
C PRO A 730 52.50 23.53 -48.41
N TYR A 731 51.82 22.82 -47.51
CA TYR A 731 50.67 22.00 -47.86
C TYR A 731 49.62 22.04 -46.76
N ILE A 732 48.38 21.72 -47.12
CA ILE A 732 47.28 21.65 -46.16
C ILE A 732 46.96 20.20 -45.90
N LYS A 733 46.92 19.84 -44.62
CA LYS A 733 46.48 18.52 -44.16
C LYS A 733 45.54 18.73 -42.98
N ASP A 734 44.36 18.14 -43.06
CA ASP A 734 43.35 18.14 -41.99
C ASP A 734 42.98 19.54 -41.47
N GLY A 735 42.83 20.51 -42.38
CA GLY A 735 42.49 21.89 -42.04
C GLY A 735 43.64 22.70 -41.41
N ILE A 736 44.87 22.16 -41.44
CA ILE A 736 46.07 22.82 -40.95
C ILE A 736 47.04 23.01 -42.12
N LEU A 737 47.50 24.25 -42.29
CA LEU A 737 48.58 24.59 -43.19
C LEU A 737 49.92 24.29 -42.53
N ILE A 738 50.76 23.51 -43.20
CA ILE A 738 52.11 23.16 -42.76
C ILE A 738 53.14 23.87 -43.63
N VAL A 739 54.08 24.59 -43.01
CA VAL A 739 55.18 25.31 -43.67
C VAL A 739 56.51 24.95 -43.01
N SER A 740 57.34 24.16 -43.70
CA SER A 740 58.55 23.56 -43.12
C SER A 740 59.85 24.34 -43.38
N ASN A 741 59.85 25.30 -44.32
CA ASN A 741 61.07 25.95 -44.85
C ASN A 741 61.13 27.48 -44.65
N ALA A 742 60.23 28.06 -43.85
CA ALA A 742 60.30 29.49 -43.56
C ALA A 742 61.46 29.77 -42.59
N VAL A 743 62.25 30.81 -42.85
CA VAL A 743 63.36 31.18 -41.97
C VAL A 743 62.77 31.79 -40.69
N ALA A 744 63.27 31.39 -39.52
CA ALA A 744 62.75 31.90 -38.26
C ALA A 744 62.83 33.44 -38.18
N GLY A 745 61.71 34.07 -37.85
CA GLY A 745 61.52 35.52 -37.87
C GLY A 745 60.89 36.07 -39.15
N GLU A 746 60.76 35.28 -40.23
CA GLU A 746 60.02 35.68 -41.43
C GLU A 746 58.51 35.64 -41.21
N THR A 747 57.77 36.54 -41.86
CA THR A 747 56.30 36.52 -41.79
C THR A 747 55.72 35.59 -42.85
N ILE A 748 54.89 34.64 -42.42
CA ILE A 748 54.06 33.80 -43.28
C ILE A 748 52.70 34.46 -43.42
N ASN A 749 52.33 34.85 -44.64
CA ASN A 749 51.09 35.55 -44.96
C ASN A 749 50.14 34.65 -45.75
N LEU A 750 48.86 34.71 -45.43
CA LEU A 750 47.78 33.99 -46.10
C LEU A 750 46.87 34.97 -46.82
N TYR A 751 46.67 34.77 -48.11
CA TYR A 751 45.81 35.60 -48.94
C TYR A 751 44.71 34.77 -49.60
N SER A 752 43.60 35.39 -49.94
CA SER A 752 42.67 34.86 -50.92
C SER A 752 43.22 35.08 -52.34
N THR A 753 42.60 34.45 -53.35
CA THR A 753 43.05 34.55 -54.75
C THR A 753 42.91 35.94 -55.38
N ASP A 754 42.12 36.83 -54.79
CA ASP A 754 41.98 38.24 -55.16
C ASP A 754 42.93 39.17 -54.39
N GLY A 755 43.78 38.63 -53.51
CA GLY A 755 44.86 39.35 -52.84
C GLY A 755 44.51 39.94 -51.46
N LEU A 756 43.34 39.64 -50.90
CA LEU A 756 43.00 40.05 -49.53
C LEU A 756 43.79 39.23 -48.51
N LEU A 757 44.42 39.89 -47.52
CA LEU A 757 45.13 39.21 -46.43
C LEU A 757 44.10 38.57 -45.47
N LEU A 758 44.09 37.24 -45.43
CA LEU A 758 43.21 36.42 -44.58
C LEU A 758 43.80 36.16 -43.19
N GLY A 759 45.13 36.20 -43.07
CA GLY A 759 45.83 36.00 -41.81
C GLY A 759 47.35 36.01 -41.99
N HIS A 760 48.10 36.16 -40.90
CA HIS A 760 49.55 36.02 -40.92
C HIS A 760 50.09 35.48 -39.60
N THR A 761 51.30 34.92 -39.64
CA THR A 761 52.06 34.52 -38.45
C THR A 761 53.55 34.75 -38.68
N VAL A 762 54.35 34.78 -37.62
CA VAL A 762 55.81 34.84 -37.72
C VAL A 762 56.37 33.43 -37.59
N ALA A 763 57.24 33.04 -38.52
CA ALA A 763 57.87 31.75 -38.56
C ALA A 763 58.77 31.53 -37.34
N THR A 764 58.64 30.37 -36.73
CA THR A 764 59.51 29.86 -35.68
C THR A 764 60.51 28.87 -36.27
N ASN A 765 61.57 28.55 -35.53
CA ASN A 765 62.57 27.58 -35.97
C ASN A 765 61.93 26.20 -36.18
N GLY A 766 62.02 25.65 -37.39
CA GLY A 766 61.46 24.37 -37.77
C GLY A 766 60.11 24.48 -38.47
N VAL A 767 59.24 23.47 -38.26
CA VAL A 767 57.95 23.37 -38.96
C VAL A 767 56.91 24.29 -38.31
N ASN A 768 56.28 25.12 -39.13
CA ASN A 768 55.20 26.03 -38.71
C ASN A 768 53.84 25.43 -39.12
N ALA A 769 52.95 25.26 -38.15
CA ALA A 769 51.60 24.71 -38.36
C ALA A 769 50.54 25.77 -38.03
N ILE A 770 49.68 26.08 -38.99
CA ILE A 770 48.75 27.20 -38.94
C ILE A 770 47.33 26.68 -39.21
N PRO A 771 46.39 26.77 -38.25
CA PRO A 771 45.01 26.36 -38.48
C PRO A 771 44.34 27.24 -39.55
N VAL A 772 43.79 26.60 -40.57
CA VAL A 772 43.06 27.25 -41.68
C VAL A 772 41.65 26.69 -41.85
N ASN A 773 41.20 25.82 -40.94
CA ASN A 773 39.90 25.12 -40.95
C ASN A 773 38.66 26.02 -40.90
N LYS A 774 38.82 27.32 -40.66
CA LYS A 774 37.74 28.32 -40.77
C LYS A 774 37.68 29.00 -42.14
N LEU A 775 38.67 28.76 -42.99
CA LEU A 775 38.76 29.27 -44.36
C LEU A 775 38.26 28.18 -45.31
N ASN A 776 37.60 28.58 -46.39
CA ASN A 776 37.09 27.65 -47.40
C ASN A 776 37.47 28.16 -48.80
N GLY A 777 37.82 27.26 -49.69
CA GLY A 777 38.26 27.57 -51.05
C GLY A 777 39.77 27.72 -51.17
N ILE A 778 40.23 28.43 -52.20
CA ILE A 778 41.66 28.48 -52.51
C ILE A 778 42.32 29.67 -51.83
N ILE A 779 43.43 29.42 -51.14
CA ILE A 779 44.29 30.43 -50.52
C ILE A 779 45.67 30.47 -51.17
N ILE A 780 46.37 31.58 -50.99
CA ILE A 780 47.75 31.79 -51.41
C ILE A 780 48.60 32.02 -50.16
N VAL A 781 49.66 31.24 -49.99
CA VAL A 781 50.58 31.30 -48.87
C VAL A 781 51.91 31.87 -49.34
N ASN A 782 52.35 32.96 -48.72
CA ASN A 782 53.60 33.66 -49.05
C ASN A 782 54.53 33.74 -47.83
N TYR A 783 55.81 33.40 -48.01
CA TYR A 783 56.87 33.58 -47.02
C TYR A 783 58.23 33.58 -47.72
N GLY A 784 59.13 34.48 -47.33
CA GLY A 784 60.38 34.71 -48.06
C GLY A 784 60.12 34.94 -49.55
N ASP A 785 60.85 34.23 -50.41
CA ASP A 785 60.64 34.22 -51.88
C ASP A 785 59.64 33.13 -52.34
N CYS A 786 59.02 32.40 -51.42
CA CYS A 786 58.07 31.33 -51.72
C CYS A 786 56.64 31.86 -51.79
N SER A 787 55.90 31.45 -52.83
CA SER A 787 54.47 31.67 -52.97
C SER A 787 53.80 30.39 -53.48
N ALA A 788 52.74 29.94 -52.79
CA ALA A 788 52.05 28.70 -53.10
C ALA A 788 50.54 28.84 -53.02
N LYS A 789 49.82 28.25 -53.97
CA LYS A 789 48.35 28.26 -54.02
C LYS A 789 47.82 26.91 -53.53
N LEU A 790 46.99 26.92 -52.50
CA LEU A 790 46.53 25.71 -51.80
C LEU A 790 45.01 25.75 -51.61
N THR A 791 44.35 24.62 -51.84
CA THR A 791 42.91 24.50 -51.62
C THR A 791 42.64 24.08 -50.18
N VAL A 792 41.93 24.93 -49.44
CA VAL A 792 41.33 24.61 -48.14
C VAL A 792 39.92 24.08 -48.41
N LYS A 793 39.56 22.96 -47.81
CA LYS A 793 38.21 22.41 -47.86
C LYS A 793 37.50 22.64 -46.54
#